data_AF-A0A8H6CGF8-F1
#
_entry.id   AF-A0A8H6CGF8-F1
#
_cell.length_a   1.000
_cell.length_b   1.000
_cell.length_c   1.000
_cell.angle_alpha   90.00
_cell.angle_beta   90.00
_cell.angle_gamma   90.00
#
_symmetry.space_group_name_H-M   'P 1'
#
loop_
_entity.id
_entity.type
_entity.pdbx_description
1 polymer ?
#
loop_
_entity_poly.entity_id
_entity_poly.type
_entity_poly.pdbx_seq_one_letter_code
_entity_poly.pdbx_strand_id
1 'polypeptide(L)'
;MKTSLALSIGLCLRQVMANIPVNYKVDLSCDASLPGSVACLSGMSCADDMTCVKAPLHSTTNLVPFKTLFLELILLTAAVDHRTVASFAILTPPTITELAAPSTDGVVTPLFIVGMAAKVDVMALPVVLGATLERPLRLQRRQVPKSLCWARLRVRLQMAVILLMVLVALGMGTPFVVTGQTFCGNTTAHCGSGCQSGPCSGPAEVPAPGPSPAPASPNAGFFNIVGESGVPAMHAGLMPNGRVIFLDKVENYTQLKLPDGQYAYSAEYDPETNKAVGLQYYTNAFCSGGAFLADGRWVSLGGNAPLSFIDPTVGDGFTAIRYLTRSATDASLNGANWAEPGNKLSSARWYATAQTMPDSSIFVASGSLNGLDPTVPANNNPTYEILNADGFSSGESIPLAILEKNQPYYMYPFVHLLNNGNLFIFVSKSAEIFNVAGNQTVTILPDLEGEFRTYPNTGGSVLLPLSSSNGWAPEIVVCGGGAYQDITSPTDPSCGVIQPLSTNPTWEMESMPEGRGMVEGTLLPDGTVVWVNGCGQGAQGFGLATDPTLEALIYDPSKPVGSRFSTGAKSTIARLYHSVALLLLDGTLMVAGSNPVQQPVLTPVPNQTPSEDYVTEFRVEIYTPPYLQNNPTRPTDIILSSTTLTADGSEFAVSFTAPGGNTACAVVLYHGGYVTHSLHMNHRMLFLDTTGYVAGATGQKLTATMPPNRNLAQPGPYVIYVTCGGVPGYGQFVMVS
;
A
#
# COMPACT_ATOMS: atom_id res chain seq x y z
N MET A 1 -38.26 -50.72 9.89
CA MET A 1 -38.65 -51.35 8.61
C MET A 1 -38.44 -50.31 7.52
N LYS A 2 -37.36 -50.48 6.73
CA LYS A 2 -37.39 -50.75 5.28
C LYS A 2 -37.76 -49.52 4.43
N THR A 3 -36.78 -48.77 3.89
CA THR A 3 -36.02 -48.97 2.63
C THR A 3 -36.80 -48.79 1.33
N SER A 4 -36.20 -47.96 0.48
CA SER A 4 -36.19 -47.96 -1.00
C SER A 4 -37.27 -47.13 -1.72
N LEU A 5 -36.86 -46.07 -2.42
CA LEU A 5 -36.48 -46.20 -3.83
C LEU A 5 -35.79 -44.91 -4.34
N ALA A 6 -34.47 -44.98 -4.46
CA ALA A 6 -33.70 -44.13 -5.36
C ALA A 6 -33.72 -44.79 -6.75
N LEU A 7 -34.40 -44.19 -7.72
CA LEU A 7 -34.17 -44.33 -9.17
C LEU A 7 -35.19 -43.47 -9.92
N SER A 8 -34.76 -42.80 -11.00
CA SER A 8 -35.55 -42.04 -11.99
C SER A 8 -35.54 -40.51 -11.83
N ILE A 9 -34.43 -39.87 -12.19
CA ILE A 9 -34.28 -38.97 -13.36
C ILE A 9 -32.76 -38.89 -13.59
N GLY A 10 -32.24 -39.97 -14.16
CA GLY A 10 -30.83 -40.20 -14.48
C GLY A 10 -30.75 -41.11 -15.68
N LEU A 11 -31.53 -40.80 -16.72
CA LEU A 11 -31.63 -41.54 -17.97
C LEU A 11 -32.29 -40.67 -19.04
N CYS A 12 -31.60 -39.60 -19.43
CA CYS A 12 -31.74 -39.00 -20.77
C CYS A 12 -30.44 -38.27 -21.16
N LEU A 13 -29.31 -38.92 -20.90
CA LEU A 13 -27.97 -38.51 -21.32
C LEU A 13 -27.17 -39.76 -21.66
N ARG A 14 -27.75 -40.63 -22.50
CA ARG A 14 -27.13 -41.85 -23.05
C ARG A 14 -27.75 -42.20 -24.41
N GLN A 15 -27.62 -41.29 -25.37
CA GLN A 15 -27.45 -41.61 -26.78
C GLN A 15 -27.06 -40.32 -27.50
N VAL A 16 -26.14 -40.41 -28.46
CA VAL A 16 -25.34 -39.32 -29.04
C VAL A 16 -24.11 -38.93 -28.21
N MET A 17 -23.22 -39.89 -27.97
CA MET A 17 -21.76 -39.69 -27.89
C MET A 17 -21.09 -41.07 -28.01
N ALA A 18 -21.04 -41.57 -29.24
CA ALA A 18 -20.25 -42.74 -29.62
C ALA A 18 -19.81 -42.56 -31.08
N ASN A 19 -18.58 -42.06 -31.27
CA ASN A 19 -17.63 -42.37 -32.35
C ASN A 19 -16.35 -41.49 -32.21
N ILE A 20 -15.42 -41.94 -31.35
CA ILE A 20 -13.95 -42.20 -31.53
C ILE A 20 -13.13 -41.29 -32.50
N PRO A 21 -11.82 -40.94 -32.27
CA PRO A 21 -10.96 -40.97 -31.06
C PRO A 21 -10.11 -39.70 -30.80
N VAL A 22 -9.61 -39.58 -29.56
CA VAL A 22 -8.48 -38.73 -29.15
C VAL A 22 -7.29 -39.64 -28.78
N ASN A 23 -6.10 -39.34 -29.29
CA ASN A 23 -4.81 -39.90 -28.85
C ASN A 23 -3.89 -38.74 -28.47
N TYR A 24 -3.46 -38.67 -27.20
CA TYR A 24 -2.08 -38.90 -26.76
C TYR A 24 -1.97 -38.61 -25.26
N LYS A 25 -1.57 -39.63 -24.50
CA LYS A 25 -0.98 -39.52 -23.15
C LYS A 25 0.52 -39.28 -23.29
N VAL A 26 1.08 -38.45 -22.43
CA VAL A 26 2.49 -38.57 -22.01
C VAL A 26 2.52 -38.47 -20.50
N ASP A 27 2.87 -39.60 -19.87
CA ASP A 27 3.25 -39.71 -18.47
C ASP A 27 4.70 -39.22 -18.32
N LEU A 28 4.96 -38.34 -17.34
CA LEU A 28 6.31 -38.01 -16.86
C LEU A 28 6.56 -38.81 -15.58
N SER A 29 7.46 -39.78 -15.66
CA SER A 29 8.05 -40.44 -14.49
C SER A 29 9.55 -40.23 -14.50
N CYS A 30 10.09 -39.84 -13.34
CA CYS A 30 11.51 -39.76 -13.05
C CYS A 30 12.09 -41.17 -12.87
N ASP A 31 13.28 -41.43 -13.43
CA ASP A 31 14.32 -42.13 -12.66
C ASP A 31 15.73 -41.85 -13.22
N ALA A 32 16.70 -41.94 -12.32
CA ALA A 32 18.09 -41.50 -12.42
C ALA A 32 19.04 -42.54 -13.03
N SER A 33 20.12 -42.07 -13.68
CA SER A 33 21.49 -42.63 -13.51
C SER A 33 22.55 -41.89 -14.37
N LEU A 34 23.59 -41.42 -13.66
CA LEU A 34 24.93 -40.89 -13.99
C LEU A 34 25.75 -41.66 -15.07
N PRO A 35 27.04 -41.32 -15.36
CA PRO A 35 27.75 -40.02 -15.49
C PRO A 35 28.63 -39.94 -16.78
N GLY A 36 29.24 -38.78 -17.08
CA GLY A 36 30.31 -38.73 -18.10
C GLY A 36 30.81 -37.35 -18.48
N SER A 37 31.81 -36.87 -17.74
CA SER A 37 32.73 -35.76 -18.05
C SER A 37 33.34 -35.82 -19.46
N VAL A 38 33.45 -34.68 -20.17
CA VAL A 38 34.67 -34.22 -20.88
C VAL A 38 34.57 -32.70 -21.10
N ALA A 39 35.63 -32.00 -20.69
CA ALA A 39 35.91 -30.59 -20.96
C ALA A 39 36.41 -30.37 -22.39
N CYS A 40 36.14 -29.19 -22.97
CA CYS A 40 37.04 -28.37 -23.81
C CYS A 40 36.25 -27.11 -24.25
N LEU A 41 36.57 -25.92 -23.74
CA LEU A 41 37.59 -24.95 -24.21
C LEU A 41 37.38 -24.42 -25.64
N SER A 42 37.22 -23.09 -25.71
CA SER A 42 37.51 -22.16 -26.83
C SER A 42 36.73 -22.40 -28.13
N GLY A 43 36.16 -21.41 -28.81
CA GLY A 43 36.49 -20.00 -28.91
C GLY A 43 36.40 -19.62 -30.40
N MET A 44 35.82 -18.44 -30.66
CA MET A 44 35.92 -17.65 -31.90
C MET A 44 35.14 -18.12 -33.15
N SER A 45 34.09 -17.32 -33.42
CA SER A 45 33.75 -16.63 -34.68
C SER A 45 34.35 -17.14 -36.00
N CYS A 46 33.48 -17.29 -36.99
CA CYS A 46 33.48 -16.40 -38.16
C CYS A 46 32.17 -16.53 -38.95
N ALA A 47 31.82 -15.43 -39.59
CA ALA A 47 30.66 -15.20 -40.42
C ALA A 47 30.87 -15.67 -41.87
N ASP A 48 29.76 -15.59 -42.61
CA ASP A 48 29.60 -15.36 -44.05
C ASP A 48 29.26 -16.55 -44.99
N ASP A 49 28.04 -16.41 -45.51
CA ASP A 49 27.57 -16.58 -46.89
C ASP A 49 27.56 -17.94 -47.58
N MET A 50 26.32 -18.41 -47.82
CA MET A 50 25.94 -19.00 -49.11
C MET A 50 24.53 -18.56 -49.51
N THR A 51 24.45 -17.65 -50.49
CA THR A 51 23.27 -17.42 -51.32
C THR A 51 23.05 -18.57 -52.29
N CYS A 52 21.81 -19.06 -52.40
CA CYS A 52 21.28 -19.70 -53.60
C CYS A 52 19.79 -19.34 -53.80
N VAL A 53 19.41 -19.29 -55.07
CA VAL A 53 18.38 -18.45 -55.69
C VAL A 53 17.00 -19.16 -55.83
N LYS A 54 15.92 -18.37 -55.66
CA LYS A 54 14.57 -18.35 -56.33
C LYS A 54 14.20 -19.56 -57.21
N ALA A 55 12.96 -20.09 -57.20
CA ALA A 55 11.62 -19.47 -57.27
C ALA A 55 10.50 -20.55 -57.07
N PRO A 56 9.22 -20.32 -57.44
CA PRO A 56 8.16 -19.62 -56.69
C PRO A 56 6.92 -20.53 -56.48
N LEU A 57 5.91 -20.12 -55.69
CA LEU A 57 4.51 -20.49 -55.96
C LEU A 57 3.49 -19.61 -55.20
N HIS A 58 2.87 -18.76 -56.00
CA HIS A 58 1.53 -18.15 -55.95
C HIS A 58 0.81 -17.83 -54.63
N SER A 59 0.59 -16.52 -54.47
CA SER A 59 -0.55 -15.93 -53.79
C SER A 59 -1.87 -16.24 -54.50
N THR A 60 -2.90 -16.59 -53.72
CA THR A 60 -4.29 -16.21 -54.03
C THR A 60 -4.88 -15.55 -52.79
N THR A 61 -5.16 -14.27 -52.95
CA THR A 61 -6.00 -13.43 -52.10
C THR A 61 -7.43 -13.96 -52.08
N ASN A 62 -8.07 -13.96 -50.90
CA ASN A 62 -9.51 -13.76 -50.79
C ASN A 62 -9.85 -13.14 -49.42
N LEU A 63 -10.14 -11.84 -49.48
CA LEU A 63 -10.91 -11.08 -48.50
C LEU A 63 -12.39 -11.46 -48.64
N VAL A 64 -13.05 -11.84 -47.54
CA VAL A 64 -14.51 -11.70 -47.40
C VAL A 64 -14.83 -11.20 -45.98
N PRO A 65 -15.69 -10.17 -45.82
CA PRO A 65 -15.92 -9.47 -44.56
C PRO A 65 -16.99 -10.14 -43.70
N PHE A 66 -16.78 -10.17 -42.38
CA PHE A 66 -17.80 -10.56 -41.39
C PHE A 66 -18.90 -9.49 -41.33
N LYS A 67 -19.97 -9.71 -42.09
CA LYS A 67 -21.20 -8.93 -42.07
C LYS A 67 -22.41 -9.86 -42.10
N THR A 68 -22.49 -10.84 -41.19
CA THR A 68 -23.73 -11.60 -40.93
C THR A 68 -23.60 -12.45 -39.67
N LEU A 69 -23.78 -11.84 -38.50
CA LEU A 69 -24.25 -12.55 -37.30
C LEU A 69 -25.06 -11.61 -36.41
N PHE A 70 -25.89 -10.79 -37.06
CA PHE A 70 -26.81 -9.83 -36.43
C PHE A 70 -28.13 -9.85 -37.19
N LEU A 71 -28.62 -11.05 -37.53
CA LEU A 71 -29.90 -11.21 -38.23
C LEU A 71 -30.51 -12.61 -38.03
N GLU A 72 -30.40 -13.21 -36.85
CA GLU A 72 -31.20 -14.41 -36.49
C GLU A 72 -31.73 -14.44 -35.05
N LEU A 73 -31.53 -13.38 -34.24
CA LEU A 73 -32.11 -13.28 -32.89
C LEU A 73 -33.24 -12.24 -32.75
N ILE A 74 -33.72 -11.69 -33.86
CA ILE A 74 -34.85 -10.75 -33.91
C ILE A 74 -35.90 -11.33 -34.87
N LEU A 75 -36.46 -12.51 -34.55
CA LEU A 75 -37.64 -13.04 -35.25
C LEU A 75 -38.47 -14.03 -34.41
N LEU A 76 -38.34 -14.01 -33.08
CA LEU A 76 -39.11 -14.86 -32.16
C LEU A 76 -39.49 -14.10 -30.88
N THR A 77 -40.22 -13.00 -31.01
CA THR A 77 -41.10 -12.43 -29.96
C THR A 77 -42.06 -11.42 -30.59
N ALA A 78 -42.88 -11.90 -31.53
CA ALA A 78 -44.01 -11.16 -32.06
C ALA A 78 -45.16 -12.12 -32.37
N ALA A 79 -45.76 -12.69 -31.32
CA ALA A 79 -47.10 -13.28 -31.35
C ALA A 79 -47.49 -13.73 -29.94
N VAL A 80 -48.21 -12.92 -29.16
CA VAL A 80 -49.38 -13.35 -28.37
C VAL A 80 -50.32 -12.15 -28.20
N ASP A 81 -51.59 -12.44 -28.44
CA ASP A 81 -52.73 -11.59 -28.69
C ASP A 81 -53.35 -10.97 -27.42
N HIS A 82 -54.03 -9.83 -27.61
CA HIS A 82 -54.90 -9.19 -26.62
C HIS A 82 -56.27 -9.86 -26.64
N ARG A 83 -56.69 -10.45 -25.50
CA ARG A 83 -58.06 -10.44 -24.93
C ARG A 83 -58.16 -11.53 -23.87
N THR A 84 -58.42 -11.15 -22.61
CA THR A 84 -59.57 -11.55 -21.79
C THR A 84 -59.42 -10.90 -20.41
N VAL A 85 -60.44 -10.14 -20.02
CA VAL A 85 -60.61 -9.51 -18.71
C VAL A 85 -61.14 -10.57 -17.74
N ALA A 86 -60.47 -10.80 -16.61
CA ALA A 86 -61.07 -11.42 -15.43
C ALA A 86 -60.31 -10.97 -14.17
N SER A 87 -61.04 -10.27 -13.31
CA SER A 87 -60.69 -9.86 -11.94
C SER A 87 -60.21 -11.04 -11.10
N PHE A 88 -59.25 -10.85 -10.18
CA PHE A 88 -59.30 -11.44 -8.84
C PHE A 88 -58.39 -10.68 -7.86
N ALA A 89 -58.86 -10.67 -6.62
CA ALA A 89 -58.59 -9.75 -5.54
C ALA A 89 -57.20 -9.86 -4.90
N ILE A 90 -56.80 -8.72 -4.32
CA ILE A 90 -55.75 -8.55 -3.32
C ILE A 90 -56.11 -9.36 -2.07
N LEU A 91 -55.21 -10.23 -1.62
CA LEU A 91 -55.28 -10.93 -0.34
C LEU A 91 -54.29 -10.28 0.63
N THR A 92 -54.80 -9.46 1.54
CA THR A 92 -54.25 -9.22 2.89
C THR A 92 -54.77 -10.28 3.85
N PRO A 93 -54.01 -10.72 4.87
CA PRO A 93 -54.45 -10.49 6.27
C PRO A 93 -53.28 -10.51 7.30
N PRO A 94 -53.55 -10.39 8.63
CA PRO A 94 -54.46 -9.47 9.31
C PRO A 94 -53.82 -8.73 10.50
N THR A 95 -54.43 -7.61 10.89
CA THR A 95 -54.36 -7.01 12.24
C THR A 95 -55.24 -7.80 13.22
N ILE A 96 -54.78 -7.98 14.46
CA ILE A 96 -55.59 -8.39 15.61
C ILE A 96 -55.82 -7.17 16.53
N THR A 97 -57.05 -7.16 17.06
CA THR A 97 -57.76 -6.15 17.84
C THR A 97 -57.36 -6.03 19.32
N GLU A 98 -57.81 -4.90 19.87
CA GLU A 98 -57.70 -4.31 21.22
C GLU A 98 -57.98 -5.21 22.44
N LEU A 99 -57.35 -4.84 23.57
CA LEU A 99 -57.94 -4.91 24.92
C LEU A 99 -57.44 -3.71 25.75
N ALA A 100 -58.34 -3.21 26.60
CA ALA A 100 -58.40 -1.86 27.15
C ALA A 100 -57.50 -1.54 28.38
N ALA A 101 -57.41 -0.22 28.62
CA ALA A 101 -56.72 0.65 29.61
C ALA A 101 -57.00 0.35 31.13
N PRO A 102 -56.49 1.11 32.16
CA PRO A 102 -56.05 2.53 32.11
C PRO A 102 -54.93 3.06 33.07
N SER A 103 -54.69 4.38 32.93
CA SER A 103 -54.11 5.39 33.87
C SER A 103 -52.58 5.62 33.79
N THR A 104 -51.98 6.82 33.79
CA THR A 104 -52.39 8.22 34.08
C THR A 104 -51.39 9.24 33.47
N ASP A 105 -51.94 10.33 32.93
CA ASP A 105 -51.53 11.75 33.05
C ASP A 105 -50.35 12.38 32.27
N GLY A 106 -50.62 13.53 31.62
CA GLY A 106 -49.60 14.47 31.13
C GLY A 106 -49.94 15.37 29.92
N VAL A 107 -50.97 16.20 30.05
CA VAL A 107 -51.41 17.36 29.23
C VAL A 107 -50.33 18.16 28.46
N VAL A 108 -50.56 18.50 27.17
CA VAL A 108 -50.62 19.88 26.56
C VAL A 108 -51.34 19.86 25.19
N THR A 109 -52.31 20.77 24.97
CA THR A 109 -52.92 21.23 23.68
C THR A 109 -53.10 22.77 23.77
N PRO A 110 -53.51 23.57 22.72
CA PRO A 110 -54.03 23.25 21.36
C PRO A 110 -53.33 24.01 20.19
N LEU A 111 -53.27 23.50 18.96
CA LEU A 111 -54.21 23.57 17.81
C LEU A 111 -54.62 24.97 17.30
N PHE A 112 -54.29 25.29 16.04
CA PHE A 112 -55.19 25.91 15.05
C PHE A 112 -54.77 25.55 13.61
N ILE A 113 -55.77 25.21 12.79
CA ILE A 113 -55.71 24.86 11.35
C ILE A 113 -56.38 25.99 10.57
N VAL A 114 -55.80 26.46 9.45
CA VAL A 114 -56.53 26.83 8.22
C VAL A 114 -55.60 26.60 7.01
N GLY A 115 -56.07 25.87 6.01
CA GLY A 115 -55.33 25.63 4.76
C GLY A 115 -55.63 26.65 3.66
N MET A 116 -54.83 26.65 2.60
CA MET A 116 -55.28 26.77 1.19
C MET A 116 -54.07 26.70 0.24
N ALA A 117 -54.37 26.28 -0.99
CA ALA A 117 -53.46 25.81 -2.01
C ALA A 117 -52.82 26.91 -2.88
N ALA A 118 -51.77 26.47 -3.58
CA ALA A 118 -51.37 26.82 -4.95
C ALA A 118 -50.37 27.97 -5.21
N LYS A 119 -49.50 27.65 -6.18
CA LYS A 119 -48.58 28.45 -7.00
C LYS A 119 -47.18 28.73 -6.44
N VAL A 120 -46.23 27.98 -6.99
CA VAL A 120 -44.81 28.33 -7.06
C VAL A 120 -44.60 29.07 -8.39
N ASP A 121 -44.41 30.39 -8.31
CA ASP A 121 -43.88 31.20 -9.40
C ASP A 121 -42.37 31.39 -9.18
N VAL A 122 -41.59 31.08 -10.21
CA VAL A 122 -40.13 31.22 -10.25
C VAL A 122 -39.77 32.67 -10.60
N MET A 123 -39.10 33.37 -9.69
CA MET A 123 -38.53 34.70 -9.95
C MET A 123 -37.22 34.59 -10.74
N ALA A 124 -37.18 35.30 -11.86
CA ALA A 124 -35.98 35.60 -12.65
C ALA A 124 -35.42 36.98 -12.26
N LEU A 125 -34.09 37.11 -12.26
CA LEU A 125 -33.37 38.39 -12.21
C LEU A 125 -32.95 38.82 -13.64
N PRO A 126 -33.01 40.12 -13.99
CA PRO A 126 -32.75 40.61 -15.34
C PRO A 126 -31.29 41.03 -15.57
N VAL A 127 -30.81 40.85 -16.79
CA VAL A 127 -29.60 41.49 -17.33
C VAL A 127 -29.99 42.43 -18.47
N VAL A 128 -29.39 43.62 -18.44
CA VAL A 128 -29.67 44.83 -19.23
C VAL A 128 -29.20 44.72 -20.68
N LEU A 129 -29.97 45.32 -21.60
CA LEU A 129 -29.71 45.47 -23.04
C LEU A 129 -28.55 46.40 -23.37
N GLY A 130 -27.82 46.06 -24.44
CA GLY A 130 -27.09 46.98 -25.31
C GLY A 130 -27.21 46.51 -26.77
N ALA A 131 -27.77 47.35 -27.64
CA ALA A 131 -28.11 47.08 -29.04
C ALA A 131 -26.97 47.45 -30.01
N THR A 132 -26.90 46.82 -31.19
CA THR A 132 -26.98 47.47 -32.54
C THR A 132 -26.79 46.46 -33.70
N LEU A 133 -27.70 46.54 -34.71
CA LEU A 133 -27.58 46.38 -36.19
C LEU A 133 -26.84 45.14 -36.79
N GLU A 134 -27.29 44.39 -37.81
CA GLU A 134 -27.99 44.66 -39.09
C GLU A 134 -28.84 43.45 -39.61
N ARG A 135 -29.43 43.61 -40.81
CA ARG A 135 -30.57 42.94 -41.48
C ARG A 135 -30.26 41.61 -42.23
N PRO A 136 -31.29 40.92 -42.83
CA PRO A 136 -31.39 39.46 -42.87
C PRO A 136 -31.20 38.80 -44.25
N LEU A 137 -31.06 37.46 -44.27
CA LEU A 137 -31.29 36.63 -45.45
C LEU A 137 -32.33 35.53 -45.14
N ARG A 138 -33.41 35.55 -45.93
CA ARG A 138 -34.50 34.55 -45.95
C ARG A 138 -34.02 33.27 -46.63
N LEU A 139 -34.37 32.11 -46.06
CA LEU A 139 -34.59 30.88 -46.81
C LEU A 139 -35.73 30.10 -46.16
N GLN A 140 -36.86 30.01 -46.87
CA GLN A 140 -37.99 29.15 -46.52
C GLN A 140 -37.63 27.69 -46.78
N ARG A 141 -37.96 26.78 -45.84
CA ARG A 141 -38.37 25.39 -46.15
C ARG A 141 -39.13 24.73 -44.98
N ARG A 142 -40.38 24.39 -45.29
CA ARG A 142 -41.30 23.35 -44.76
C ARG A 142 -41.18 22.90 -43.28
N GLN A 143 -42.25 23.18 -42.54
CA GLN A 143 -42.57 22.58 -41.24
C GLN A 143 -42.83 21.07 -41.35
N VAL A 144 -42.24 20.30 -40.43
CA VAL A 144 -42.68 18.95 -40.02
C VAL A 144 -42.88 19.01 -38.49
N PRO A 145 -43.96 18.47 -37.90
CA PRO A 145 -44.23 18.64 -36.47
C PRO A 145 -43.23 17.88 -35.59
N LYS A 146 -42.58 18.59 -34.65
CA LYS A 146 -41.59 18.07 -33.69
C LYS A 146 -42.16 17.20 -32.55
N SER A 147 -43.42 16.77 -32.61
CA SER A 147 -44.07 16.03 -31.51
C SER A 147 -44.00 14.50 -31.60
N LEU A 148 -43.54 13.91 -32.71
CA LEU A 148 -43.41 12.45 -32.84
C LEU A 148 -41.98 11.90 -32.65
N CYS A 149 -40.96 12.78 -32.62
CA CYS A 149 -39.56 12.37 -32.50
C CYS A 149 -39.08 12.23 -31.05
N TRP A 150 -39.69 12.98 -30.12
CA TRP A 150 -39.32 12.97 -28.70
C TRP A 150 -39.95 11.83 -27.89
N ALA A 151 -41.10 11.30 -28.30
CA ALA A 151 -41.74 10.16 -27.64
C ALA A 151 -41.01 8.83 -27.93
N ARG A 152 -40.47 8.65 -29.15
CA ARG A 152 -39.69 7.46 -29.52
C ARG A 152 -38.28 7.44 -28.92
N LEU A 153 -37.71 8.61 -28.62
CA LEU A 153 -36.39 8.72 -27.97
C LEU A 153 -36.46 8.47 -26.46
N ARG A 154 -37.54 8.91 -25.79
CA ARG A 154 -37.74 8.65 -24.34
C ARG A 154 -38.05 7.19 -24.03
N VAL A 155 -38.85 6.52 -24.85
CA VAL A 155 -39.17 5.08 -24.66
C VAL A 155 -37.95 4.19 -24.91
N ARG A 156 -37.08 4.55 -25.87
CA ARG A 156 -35.83 3.82 -26.13
C ARG A 156 -34.76 4.03 -25.05
N LEU A 157 -34.67 5.23 -24.47
CA LEU A 157 -33.78 5.48 -23.33
C LEU A 157 -34.23 4.75 -22.06
N GLN A 158 -35.53 4.73 -21.76
CA GLN A 158 -36.04 4.04 -20.58
C GLN A 158 -35.90 2.52 -20.68
N MET A 159 -36.10 1.92 -21.87
CA MET A 159 -35.84 0.48 -22.05
C MET A 159 -34.35 0.12 -22.01
N ALA A 160 -33.46 1.00 -22.48
CA ALA A 160 -32.01 0.80 -22.37
C ALA A 160 -31.51 0.86 -20.92
N VAL A 161 -32.08 1.77 -20.10
CA VAL A 161 -31.74 1.88 -18.67
C VAL A 161 -32.27 0.69 -17.87
N ILE A 162 -33.47 0.20 -18.18
CA ILE A 162 -34.03 -1.00 -17.53
C ILE A 162 -33.25 -2.26 -17.93
N LEU A 163 -32.84 -2.39 -19.20
CA LEU A 163 -32.00 -3.51 -19.65
C LEU A 163 -30.61 -3.49 -19.01
N LEU A 164 -30.03 -2.30 -18.81
CA LEU A 164 -28.75 -2.11 -18.12
C LEU A 164 -28.84 -2.47 -16.63
N MET A 165 -29.94 -2.09 -15.95
CA MET A 165 -30.17 -2.46 -14.55
C MET A 165 -30.40 -3.97 -14.37
N VAL A 166 -31.04 -4.63 -15.34
CA VAL A 166 -31.26 -6.09 -15.31
C VAL A 166 -29.96 -6.86 -15.59
N LEU A 167 -29.08 -6.37 -16.48
CA LEU A 167 -27.78 -6.99 -16.76
C LEU A 167 -26.79 -6.84 -15.58
N VAL A 168 -26.83 -5.71 -14.86
CA VAL A 168 -26.05 -5.49 -13.63
C VAL A 168 -26.57 -6.38 -12.47
N ALA A 169 -27.89 -6.57 -12.36
CA ALA A 169 -28.47 -7.44 -11.34
C ALA A 169 -28.27 -8.95 -11.58
N LEU A 170 -27.91 -9.37 -12.81
CA LEU A 170 -27.73 -10.77 -13.20
C LEU A 170 -26.26 -11.20 -13.30
N GLY A 171 -25.28 -10.33 -12.98
CA GLY A 171 -23.86 -10.67 -13.05
C GLY A 171 -23.35 -11.04 -14.46
N MET A 172 -24.12 -10.71 -15.49
CA MET A 172 -23.80 -10.99 -16.90
C MET A 172 -23.42 -9.70 -17.61
N GLY A 173 -22.36 -9.05 -17.15
CA GLY A 173 -21.70 -7.95 -17.84
C GLY A 173 -20.26 -8.34 -18.13
N THR A 174 -19.95 -8.68 -19.38
CA THR A 174 -18.57 -8.63 -19.86
C THR A 174 -18.11 -7.16 -19.83
N PRO A 175 -16.89 -6.84 -19.36
CA PRO A 175 -16.43 -5.47 -19.35
C PRO A 175 -16.26 -5.00 -20.80
N PHE A 176 -17.12 -4.10 -21.24
CA PHE A 176 -16.81 -3.25 -22.37
C PHE A 176 -15.73 -2.28 -21.89
N VAL A 177 -14.48 -2.55 -22.27
CA VAL A 177 -13.38 -1.59 -22.19
C VAL A 177 -13.76 -0.42 -23.09
N VAL A 178 -14.20 0.69 -22.49
CA VAL A 178 -14.22 1.97 -23.17
C VAL A 178 -12.76 2.37 -23.33
N THR A 179 -12.24 2.27 -24.55
CA THR A 179 -10.92 2.79 -24.92
C THR A 179 -10.96 4.31 -24.83
N GLY A 180 -10.67 4.85 -23.65
CA GLY A 180 -10.58 6.27 -23.38
C GLY A 180 -9.54 6.50 -22.31
N GLN A 181 -8.32 6.81 -22.77
CA GLN A 181 -7.10 7.05 -21.99
C GLN A 181 -6.41 5.80 -21.45
N THR A 182 -5.69 5.12 -22.33
CA THR A 182 -4.63 4.20 -21.94
C THR A 182 -3.40 5.02 -21.55
N PHE A 183 -2.82 4.77 -20.37
CA PHE A 183 -1.50 5.31 -20.05
C PHE A 183 -0.51 4.67 -21.04
N CYS A 184 0.17 5.50 -21.82
CA CYS A 184 1.05 5.06 -22.89
C CYS A 184 2.48 5.50 -22.58
N GLY A 185 3.40 4.53 -22.53
CA GLY A 185 4.83 4.77 -22.53
C GLY A 185 5.55 3.73 -23.36
N ASN A 186 6.86 3.89 -23.51
CA ASN A 186 7.73 2.98 -24.28
C ASN A 186 8.84 2.36 -23.41
N THR A 187 8.78 2.54 -22.09
CA THR A 187 9.72 1.92 -21.14
C THR A 187 9.11 0.70 -20.47
N THR A 188 9.94 -0.08 -19.80
CA THR A 188 9.56 -1.27 -19.02
C THR A 188 8.54 -0.95 -17.92
N ALA A 189 8.56 0.27 -17.37
CA ALA A 189 7.54 0.76 -16.45
C ALA A 189 6.11 0.86 -17.05
N HIS A 190 5.96 0.77 -18.37
CA HIS A 190 4.68 0.90 -19.09
C HIS A 190 4.36 -0.34 -19.96
N CYS A 191 5.29 -1.29 -20.02
CA CYS A 191 5.24 -2.45 -20.89
C CYS A 191 5.38 -3.71 -20.03
N GLY A 192 4.28 -4.40 -19.72
CA GLY A 192 4.30 -5.59 -18.87
C GLY A 192 2.93 -6.26 -18.74
N SER A 193 2.88 -7.38 -18.01
CA SER A 193 1.61 -8.02 -17.64
C SER A 193 0.83 -7.09 -16.69
N GLY A 194 -0.45 -6.80 -16.95
CA GLY A 194 -1.24 -5.90 -16.10
C GLY A 194 -1.74 -4.57 -16.70
N CYS A 195 -1.73 -4.42 -18.04
CA CYS A 195 -1.92 -3.16 -18.80
C CYS A 195 -0.76 -2.17 -18.61
N GLN A 196 -0.17 -1.69 -19.71
CA GLN A 196 -0.52 -0.39 -20.28
C GLN A 196 -0.30 -0.36 -21.81
N SER A 197 -1.26 0.20 -22.54
CA SER A 197 -1.41 0.06 -24.01
C SER A 197 -0.47 0.97 -24.82
N GLY A 198 0.80 1.06 -24.42
CA GLY A 198 1.83 1.68 -25.24
C GLY A 198 2.19 0.81 -26.46
N PRO A 199 2.67 1.39 -27.57
CA PRO A 199 3.34 0.62 -28.60
C PRO A 199 4.68 0.12 -28.04
N CYS A 200 4.65 -1.01 -27.34
CA CYS A 200 5.83 -1.70 -26.81
C CYS A 200 6.59 -2.36 -27.96
N SER A 201 7.29 -1.54 -28.75
CA SER A 201 8.17 -1.97 -29.84
C SER A 201 9.64 -2.04 -29.42
N GLY A 202 9.92 -1.88 -28.12
CA GLY A 202 11.26 -1.97 -27.55
C GLY A 202 11.77 -3.41 -27.45
N PRO A 203 13.08 -3.61 -27.21
CA PRO A 203 13.63 -4.94 -26.90
C PRO A 203 12.92 -5.52 -25.67
N ALA A 204 12.85 -6.87 -25.59
CA ALA A 204 12.28 -7.57 -24.44
C ALA A 204 12.97 -7.08 -23.15
N GLU A 205 12.20 -6.92 -22.07
CA GLU A 205 12.76 -6.57 -20.76
C GLU A 205 13.88 -7.53 -20.40
N VAL A 206 14.98 -7.01 -19.85
CA VAL A 206 15.98 -7.88 -19.21
C VAL A 206 15.29 -8.52 -18.01
N PRO A 207 15.14 -9.85 -17.98
CA PRO A 207 14.45 -10.50 -16.88
C PRO A 207 15.30 -10.35 -15.61
N ALA A 208 14.67 -9.89 -14.53
CA ALA A 208 15.27 -9.92 -13.20
C ALA A 208 15.68 -11.34 -12.82
N PRO A 209 16.66 -11.51 -11.92
CA PRO A 209 17.07 -12.83 -11.46
C PRO A 209 15.89 -13.56 -10.79
N GLY A 210 15.75 -14.85 -11.10
CA GLY A 210 14.75 -15.72 -10.46
C GLY A 210 15.09 -16.04 -9.00
N PRO A 211 14.23 -16.80 -8.29
CA PRO A 211 14.47 -17.12 -6.89
C PRO A 211 15.73 -17.98 -6.74
N SER A 212 16.50 -17.73 -5.68
CA SER A 212 17.70 -18.48 -5.33
C SER A 212 17.71 -18.79 -3.83
N PRO A 213 17.83 -20.07 -3.42
CA PRO A 213 17.80 -20.43 -2.01
C PRO A 213 18.86 -19.68 -1.19
N ALA A 214 18.44 -19.10 -0.06
CA ALA A 214 19.35 -18.57 0.93
C ALA A 214 19.66 -19.63 2.01
N PRO A 215 20.88 -19.65 2.56
CA PRO A 215 21.20 -20.54 3.67
C PRO A 215 20.39 -20.17 4.92
N ALA A 216 20.02 -21.17 5.72
CA ALA A 216 19.45 -20.92 7.04
C ALA A 216 20.48 -20.23 7.95
N SER A 217 20.05 -19.18 8.65
CA SER A 217 20.88 -18.54 9.66
C SER A 217 21.15 -19.54 10.80
N PRO A 218 22.42 -19.69 11.25
CA PRO A 218 22.73 -20.51 12.43
C PRO A 218 21.95 -20.08 13.68
N ASN A 219 21.64 -18.78 13.77
CA ASN A 219 20.77 -18.18 14.77
C ASN A 219 19.59 -17.55 14.03
N ALA A 220 18.48 -18.28 13.92
CA ALA A 220 17.31 -17.85 13.15
C ALA A 220 16.46 -16.76 13.85
N GLY A 221 16.73 -16.47 15.13
CA GLY A 221 15.81 -15.73 15.98
C GLY A 221 14.57 -16.57 16.34
N PHE A 222 13.53 -15.94 16.87
CA PHE A 222 12.22 -16.58 17.10
C PHE A 222 11.09 -15.55 17.18
N PHE A 223 9.86 -15.99 16.91
CA PHE A 223 8.65 -15.20 17.06
C PHE A 223 7.90 -15.58 18.34
N ASN A 224 7.42 -14.60 19.08
CA ASN A 224 6.50 -14.79 20.21
C ASN A 224 5.27 -13.90 20.06
N ILE A 225 4.09 -14.45 20.27
CA ILE A 225 2.86 -13.66 20.43
C ILE A 225 2.83 -13.11 21.86
N VAL A 226 2.74 -11.79 22.02
CA VAL A 226 2.90 -11.13 23.32
C VAL A 226 1.66 -10.42 23.84
N GLY A 227 0.73 -10.07 22.96
CA GLY A 227 -0.47 -9.31 23.32
C GLY A 227 -1.38 -9.07 22.13
N GLU A 228 -2.32 -8.15 22.28
CA GLU A 228 -3.26 -7.77 21.23
C GLU A 228 -3.25 -6.24 21.05
N SER A 229 -3.28 -5.78 19.80
CA SER A 229 -3.19 -4.37 19.41
C SER A 229 -4.46 -3.58 19.74
N GLY A 230 -5.58 -4.27 19.98
CA GLY A 230 -6.87 -3.67 20.32
C GLY A 230 -7.64 -3.10 19.11
N VAL A 231 -6.91 -2.68 18.08
CA VAL A 231 -7.41 -2.25 16.77
C VAL A 231 -6.63 -2.99 15.66
N PRO A 232 -7.20 -3.19 14.46
CA PRO A 232 -6.44 -3.61 13.28
C PRO A 232 -5.28 -2.65 13.00
N ALA A 233 -4.04 -3.08 13.27
CA ALA A 233 -2.87 -2.21 13.19
C ALA A 233 -2.42 -2.00 11.73
N MET A 234 -3.00 -1.01 11.04
CA MET A 234 -2.68 -0.73 9.64
C MET A 234 -1.56 0.29 9.44
N HIS A 235 -1.39 1.20 10.41
CA HIS A 235 -0.26 2.13 10.45
C HIS A 235 0.36 2.10 11.84
N ALA A 236 1.67 2.30 11.92
CA ALA A 236 2.39 2.26 13.17
C ALA A 236 3.53 3.27 13.27
N GLY A 237 3.82 3.71 14.50
CA GLY A 237 4.97 4.55 14.84
C GLY A 237 5.40 4.32 16.28
N LEU A 238 6.72 4.23 16.50
CA LEU A 238 7.31 4.19 17.84
C LEU A 238 7.48 5.63 18.36
N MET A 239 6.87 5.92 19.49
CA MET A 239 6.80 7.27 20.05
C MET A 239 7.86 7.52 21.14
N PRO A 240 8.22 8.79 21.42
CA PRO A 240 9.24 9.15 22.42
C PRO A 240 9.03 8.61 23.85
N ASN A 241 7.81 8.20 24.19
CA ASN A 241 7.50 7.54 25.47
C ASN A 241 7.76 6.02 25.46
N GLY A 242 8.36 5.48 24.39
CA GLY A 242 8.63 4.04 24.23
C GLY A 242 7.42 3.21 23.80
N ARG A 243 6.26 3.84 23.58
CA ARG A 243 5.02 3.16 23.19
C ARG A 243 4.80 3.20 21.69
N VAL A 244 4.00 2.27 21.20
CA VAL A 244 3.67 2.16 19.78
C VAL A 244 2.26 2.66 19.56
N ILE A 245 2.07 3.53 18.58
CA ILE A 245 0.74 3.97 18.17
C ILE A 245 0.31 3.15 16.98
N PHE A 246 -0.90 2.61 17.04
CA PHE A 246 -1.59 2.00 15.92
C PHE A 246 -2.69 2.93 15.42
N LEU A 247 -2.80 3.06 14.10
CA LEU A 247 -3.85 3.80 13.43
C LEU A 247 -4.58 2.87 12.46
N ASP A 248 -5.91 2.89 12.54
CA ASP A 248 -6.82 2.04 11.78
C ASP A 248 -7.86 2.88 11.03
N LYS A 249 -8.67 2.24 10.19
CA LYS A 249 -9.88 2.80 9.59
C LYS A 249 -11.08 2.74 10.54
N VAL A 250 -12.16 3.41 10.15
CA VAL A 250 -13.45 3.26 10.83
C VAL A 250 -14.03 1.87 10.54
N GLU A 251 -14.15 1.06 11.57
CA GLU A 251 -14.60 -0.34 11.49
C GLU A 251 -15.86 -0.60 12.31
N ASN A 252 -16.67 -1.56 11.87
CA ASN A 252 -17.84 -2.01 12.61
C ASN A 252 -17.52 -2.91 13.82
N TYR A 253 -16.24 -3.20 14.07
CA TYR A 253 -15.75 -3.94 15.21
C TYR A 253 -14.26 -3.69 15.46
N THR A 254 -13.88 -3.32 16.68
CA THR A 254 -12.51 -3.49 17.20
C THR A 254 -12.59 -4.00 18.64
N GLN A 255 -11.49 -4.47 19.20
CA GLN A 255 -11.50 -5.01 20.57
C GLN A 255 -11.60 -3.89 21.63
N LEU A 256 -11.15 -2.68 21.27
CA LEU A 256 -11.22 -1.49 22.12
C LEU A 256 -12.43 -0.64 21.78
N LYS A 257 -12.96 0.03 22.80
CA LYS A 257 -14.01 1.04 22.65
C LYS A 257 -13.56 2.38 23.19
N LEU A 258 -14.06 3.43 22.56
CA LEU A 258 -13.93 4.80 23.01
C LEU A 258 -14.92 5.10 24.14
N PRO A 259 -14.72 6.18 24.91
CA PRO A 259 -15.63 6.56 26.01
C PRO A 259 -17.08 6.84 25.59
N ASP A 260 -17.30 7.21 24.32
CA ASP A 260 -18.64 7.44 23.75
C ASP A 260 -19.34 6.12 23.32
N GLY A 261 -18.68 4.97 23.48
CA GLY A 261 -19.21 3.64 23.19
C GLY A 261 -18.91 3.13 21.78
N GLN A 262 -18.32 3.97 20.92
CA GLN A 262 -17.89 3.58 19.58
C GLN A 262 -16.65 2.70 19.63
N TYR A 263 -16.42 1.94 18.55
CA TYR A 263 -15.18 1.19 18.40
C TYR A 263 -13.99 2.14 18.25
N ALA A 264 -12.85 1.80 18.84
CA ALA A 264 -11.65 2.59 18.65
C ALA A 264 -11.08 2.36 17.24
N TYR A 265 -10.58 3.42 16.61
CA TYR A 265 -9.92 3.37 15.29
C TYR A 265 -8.43 3.71 15.38
N SER A 266 -7.92 3.84 16.60
CA SER A 266 -6.51 4.02 16.91
C SER A 266 -6.25 3.48 18.30
N ALA A 267 -5.03 3.05 18.57
CA ALA A 267 -4.63 2.59 19.89
C ALA A 267 -3.22 3.02 20.22
N GLU A 268 -2.93 3.21 21.51
CA GLU A 268 -1.59 3.27 22.04
C GLU A 268 -1.28 1.97 22.78
N TYR A 269 -0.28 1.25 22.29
CA TYR A 269 0.19 -0.03 22.80
C TYR A 269 1.47 0.17 23.61
N ASP A 270 1.49 -0.37 24.82
CA ASP A 270 2.64 -0.38 25.72
C ASP A 270 3.41 -1.72 25.58
N PRO A 271 4.61 -1.73 24.99
CA PRO A 271 5.38 -2.95 24.79
C PRO A 271 5.88 -3.62 26.07
N GLU A 272 5.97 -2.89 27.19
CA GLU A 272 6.41 -3.47 28.46
C GLU A 272 5.30 -4.28 29.12
N THR A 273 4.06 -3.77 29.03
CA THR A 273 2.90 -4.39 29.68
C THR A 273 2.02 -5.22 28.74
N ASN A 274 2.24 -5.10 27.42
CA ASN A 274 1.44 -5.70 26.36
C ASN A 274 -0.05 -5.31 26.43
N LYS A 275 -0.32 -4.05 26.79
CA LYS A 275 -1.68 -3.49 26.90
C LYS A 275 -1.87 -2.34 25.92
N ALA A 276 -3.08 -2.22 25.40
CA ALA A 276 -3.49 -1.15 24.50
C ALA A 276 -4.61 -0.30 25.12
N VAL A 277 -4.62 0.99 24.78
CA VAL A 277 -5.73 1.92 25.08
C VAL A 277 -6.24 2.56 23.79
N GLY A 278 -7.55 2.71 23.67
CA GLY A 278 -8.17 3.27 22.46
C GLY A 278 -7.98 4.78 22.38
N LEU A 279 -7.67 5.28 21.19
CA LEU A 279 -7.52 6.71 20.90
C LEU A 279 -8.57 7.14 19.88
N GLN A 280 -9.18 8.31 20.12
CA GLN A 280 -10.11 8.94 19.20
C GLN A 280 -9.39 9.83 18.19
N TYR A 281 -9.93 9.85 16.97
CA TYR A 281 -9.73 10.90 15.96
C TYR A 281 -11.10 11.30 15.40
N TYR A 282 -11.19 12.43 14.71
CA TYR A 282 -12.42 13.02 14.17
C TYR A 282 -12.54 12.97 12.65
N THR A 283 -11.49 12.57 11.94
CA THR A 283 -11.52 12.39 10.47
C THR A 283 -10.91 11.04 10.09
N ASN A 284 -11.43 10.38 9.07
CA ASN A 284 -11.03 9.00 8.74
C ASN A 284 -9.58 8.90 8.25
N ALA A 285 -8.69 8.31 9.06
CA ALA A 285 -7.25 8.26 8.79
C ALA A 285 -6.78 7.10 7.91
N PHE A 286 -7.70 6.23 7.48
CA PHE A 286 -7.40 5.10 6.63
C PHE A 286 -6.63 5.54 5.39
N CYS A 287 -5.48 4.91 5.12
CA CYS A 287 -4.64 5.16 3.95
C CYS A 287 -3.95 6.53 3.94
N SER A 288 -3.75 7.10 5.12
CA SER A 288 -2.93 8.30 5.29
C SER A 288 -1.45 8.00 5.10
N GLY A 289 -0.68 9.04 4.77
CA GLY A 289 0.77 9.05 4.94
C GLY A 289 1.15 9.77 6.23
N GLY A 290 2.43 9.81 6.58
CA GLY A 290 2.83 10.52 7.79
C GLY A 290 4.33 10.65 8.01
N ALA A 291 4.67 11.45 9.01
CA ALA A 291 6.03 11.77 9.41
C ALA A 291 6.06 12.22 10.86
N PHE A 292 7.27 12.44 11.41
CA PHE A 292 7.43 13.26 12.60
C PHE A 292 7.72 14.70 12.19
N LEU A 293 7.14 15.65 12.92
CA LEU A 293 7.55 17.05 12.87
C LEU A 293 8.81 17.25 13.71
N ALA A 294 9.51 18.36 13.48
CA ALA A 294 10.73 18.71 14.20
C ALA A 294 10.54 18.80 15.74
N ASP A 295 9.33 19.14 16.19
CA ASP A 295 8.97 19.22 17.60
C ASP A 295 8.60 17.87 18.25
N GLY A 296 8.64 16.77 17.48
CA GLY A 296 8.33 15.42 17.95
C GLY A 296 6.86 15.03 17.83
N ARG A 297 5.97 15.91 17.35
CA ARG A 297 4.60 15.50 16.98
C ARG A 297 4.64 14.50 15.83
N TRP A 298 3.90 13.41 15.97
CA TRP A 298 3.65 12.46 14.90
C TRP A 298 2.41 12.90 14.12
N VAL A 299 2.52 12.98 12.80
CA VAL A 299 1.45 13.49 11.93
C VAL A 299 0.93 12.45 10.96
N SER A 300 -0.39 12.35 10.86
CA SER A 300 -1.12 11.58 9.83
C SER A 300 -1.76 12.56 8.85
N LEU A 301 -1.52 12.33 7.56
CA LEU A 301 -1.78 13.24 6.45
C LEU A 301 -2.67 12.57 5.40
N GLY A 302 -3.82 13.18 5.13
CA GLY A 302 -4.82 12.62 4.24
C GLY A 302 -5.61 11.49 4.90
N GLY A 303 -6.21 10.62 4.09
CA GLY A 303 -7.03 9.53 4.59
C GLY A 303 -8.14 9.16 3.62
N ASN A 304 -9.31 8.81 4.15
CA ASN A 304 -10.43 8.30 3.37
C ASN A 304 -11.73 9.09 3.60
N ALA A 305 -12.73 8.83 2.77
CA ALA A 305 -14.10 9.32 2.93
C ALA A 305 -14.67 8.97 4.33
N PRO A 306 -15.63 9.75 4.84
CA PRO A 306 -16.33 9.40 6.07
C PRO A 306 -17.19 8.14 5.87
N LEU A 307 -17.23 7.27 6.87
CA LEU A 307 -18.11 6.09 6.91
C LEU A 307 -19.25 6.31 7.90
N SER A 308 -20.06 7.34 7.65
CA SER A 308 -21.13 7.78 8.57
C SER A 308 -22.19 6.73 8.90
N PHE A 309 -22.31 5.68 8.09
CA PHE A 309 -23.18 4.53 8.36
C PHE A 309 -22.62 3.58 9.43
N ILE A 310 -21.31 3.61 9.68
CA ILE A 310 -20.63 2.92 10.78
C ILE A 310 -20.53 3.86 11.97
N ASP A 311 -19.97 5.04 11.73
CA ASP A 311 -19.78 6.05 12.75
C ASP A 311 -20.02 7.48 12.24
N PRO A 312 -21.11 8.14 12.66
CA PRO A 312 -21.42 9.49 12.22
C PRO A 312 -20.52 10.57 12.85
N THR A 313 -19.67 10.22 13.82
CA THR A 313 -18.79 11.17 14.51
C THR A 313 -17.46 11.39 13.78
N VAL A 314 -17.13 10.53 12.81
CA VAL A 314 -15.90 10.61 12.02
C VAL A 314 -16.19 11.23 10.65
N GLY A 315 -15.55 12.37 10.39
CA GLY A 315 -15.66 13.16 9.16
C GLY A 315 -14.69 12.75 8.05
N ASP A 316 -14.69 13.57 7.00
CA ASP A 316 -13.87 13.38 5.81
C ASP A 316 -12.37 13.51 6.09
N GLY A 317 -11.60 12.50 5.69
CA GLY A 317 -10.18 12.40 5.94
C GLY A 317 -9.29 12.81 4.77
N PHE A 318 -9.80 12.98 3.55
CA PHE A 318 -8.95 13.12 2.36
C PHE A 318 -7.99 14.31 2.43
N THR A 319 -8.39 15.40 3.10
CA THR A 319 -7.54 16.60 3.29
C THR A 319 -7.11 16.79 4.73
N ALA A 320 -7.42 15.86 5.63
CA ALA A 320 -7.22 16.06 7.06
C ALA A 320 -5.75 15.95 7.46
N ILE A 321 -5.40 16.66 8.54
CA ILE A 321 -4.12 16.56 9.21
C ILE A 321 -4.39 16.30 10.69
N ARG A 322 -3.83 15.21 11.22
CA ARG A 322 -3.98 14.76 12.60
C ARG A 322 -2.62 14.80 13.28
N TYR A 323 -2.57 15.31 14.50
CA TYR A 323 -1.34 15.45 15.28
C TYR A 323 -1.43 14.62 16.55
N LEU A 324 -0.33 13.95 16.90
CA LEU A 324 -0.20 13.21 18.15
C LEU A 324 1.12 13.55 18.84
N THR A 325 1.04 13.94 20.10
CA THR A 325 2.21 14.25 20.93
C THR A 325 2.39 13.20 22.01
N ARG A 326 3.62 12.74 22.20
CA ARG A 326 4.04 11.94 23.36
C ARG A 326 5.36 12.47 23.90
N SER A 327 5.59 12.26 25.19
CA SER A 327 6.80 12.72 25.85
C SER A 327 7.37 11.60 26.72
N ALA A 328 8.69 11.48 26.72
CA ALA A 328 9.40 10.60 27.65
C ALA A 328 9.26 11.04 29.11
N THR A 329 9.00 12.33 29.36
CA THR A 329 9.00 12.94 30.71
C THR A 329 7.63 13.40 31.18
N ASP A 330 6.64 13.47 30.29
CA ASP A 330 5.26 13.85 30.61
C ASP A 330 4.30 12.70 30.31
N ALA A 331 4.07 11.88 31.33
CA ALA A 331 3.15 10.75 31.25
C ALA A 331 1.68 11.16 31.11
N SER A 332 1.31 12.43 31.30
CA SER A 332 -0.08 12.89 31.13
C SER A 332 -0.54 12.85 29.66
N LEU A 333 0.40 12.81 28.72
CA LEU A 333 0.14 12.65 27.29
C LEU A 333 -0.16 11.20 26.89
N ASN A 334 0.12 10.22 27.76
CA ASN A 334 -0.16 8.82 27.48
C ASN A 334 -1.68 8.57 27.45
N GLY A 335 -2.17 7.93 26.40
CA GLY A 335 -3.59 7.70 26.17
C GLY A 335 -4.36 8.95 25.71
N ALA A 336 -3.69 10.09 25.47
CA ALA A 336 -4.35 11.27 24.94
C ALA A 336 -4.71 11.09 23.45
N ASN A 337 -5.91 11.53 23.10
CA ASN A 337 -6.47 11.46 21.74
C ASN A 337 -5.68 12.32 20.75
N TRP A 338 -5.95 12.10 19.46
CA TRP A 338 -5.41 12.90 18.37
C TRP A 338 -5.93 14.34 18.43
N ALA A 339 -5.07 15.29 18.08
CA ALA A 339 -5.44 16.70 17.92
C ALA A 339 -5.73 17.01 16.45
N GLU A 340 -6.88 17.62 16.18
CA GLU A 340 -7.32 18.03 14.84
C GLU A 340 -7.80 19.48 14.86
N PRO A 341 -6.88 20.47 14.89
CA PRO A 341 -7.24 21.89 14.98
C PRO A 341 -7.91 22.46 13.72
N GLY A 342 -8.19 21.62 12.71
CA GLY A 342 -8.83 22.01 11.45
C GLY A 342 -7.88 22.36 10.31
N ASN A 343 -6.56 22.14 10.48
CA ASN A 343 -5.59 22.27 9.40
C ASN A 343 -5.84 21.24 8.32
N LYS A 344 -5.56 21.62 7.06
CA LYS A 344 -5.83 20.78 5.90
C LYS A 344 -4.69 20.80 4.90
N LEU A 345 -4.56 19.70 4.18
CA LEU A 345 -3.82 19.61 2.93
C LEU A 345 -4.48 20.46 1.85
N SER A 346 -3.68 20.90 0.88
CA SER A 346 -4.15 21.70 -0.26
C SER A 346 -4.98 20.87 -1.25
N SER A 347 -4.75 19.56 -1.31
CA SER A 347 -5.51 18.63 -2.14
C SER A 347 -5.82 17.32 -1.40
N ALA A 348 -6.84 16.62 -1.86
CA ALA A 348 -7.26 15.33 -1.33
C ALA A 348 -6.17 14.26 -1.59
N ARG A 349 -5.86 13.45 -0.58
CA ARG A 349 -4.81 12.43 -0.64
C ARG A 349 -5.24 11.16 0.10
N TRP A 350 -5.36 10.09 -0.68
CA TRP A 350 -5.47 8.70 -0.24
C TRP A 350 -4.24 7.94 -0.77
N TYR A 351 -3.45 7.28 0.07
CA TYR A 351 -2.14 6.68 -0.29
C TYR A 351 -1.03 7.67 -0.69
N ALA A 352 -0.85 8.74 0.08
CA ALA A 352 0.26 9.68 -0.09
C ALA A 352 1.50 9.29 0.71
N THR A 353 2.68 9.62 0.19
CA THR A 353 3.95 9.50 0.93
C THR A 353 4.36 10.86 1.50
N ALA A 354 4.93 10.86 2.71
CA ALA A 354 5.45 12.06 3.36
C ALA A 354 6.95 11.89 3.70
N GLN A 355 7.73 12.96 3.53
CA GLN A 355 9.16 12.99 3.83
C GLN A 355 9.52 14.32 4.51
N THR A 356 10.14 14.23 5.68
CA THR A 356 10.71 15.34 6.44
C THR A 356 11.96 15.83 5.72
N MET A 357 12.04 17.13 5.51
CA MET A 357 13.12 17.82 4.81
C MET A 357 14.13 18.43 5.79
N PRO A 358 15.36 18.78 5.35
CA PRO A 358 16.40 19.35 6.22
C PRO A 358 15.99 20.64 6.93
N ASP A 359 15.06 21.41 6.33
CA ASP A 359 14.53 22.67 6.86
C ASP A 359 13.31 22.48 7.76
N SER A 360 13.02 21.24 8.17
CA SER A 360 11.84 20.83 8.95
C SER A 360 10.51 20.88 8.20
N SER A 361 10.49 21.26 6.92
CA SER A 361 9.27 21.14 6.11
C SER A 361 8.95 19.66 5.82
N ILE A 362 7.69 19.37 5.48
CA ILE A 362 7.26 18.02 5.08
C ILE A 362 6.86 18.06 3.60
N PHE A 363 7.56 17.29 2.78
CA PHE A 363 7.17 16.99 1.40
C PHE A 363 6.09 15.91 1.40
N VAL A 364 4.93 16.18 0.81
CA VAL A 364 3.80 15.24 0.73
C VAL A 364 3.45 15.03 -0.72
N ALA A 365 3.52 13.79 -1.22
CA ALA A 365 3.35 13.50 -2.63
C ALA A 365 2.40 12.34 -2.90
N SER A 366 1.82 12.39 -4.11
CA SER A 366 0.94 11.36 -4.65
C SER A 366 -0.40 11.23 -3.92
N GLY A 367 -1.13 10.18 -4.28
CA GLY A 367 -2.39 9.75 -3.72
C GLY A 367 -3.56 9.85 -4.70
N SER A 368 -4.73 9.40 -4.27
CA SER A 368 -6.01 9.58 -4.98
C SER A 368 -6.81 10.72 -4.35
N LEU A 369 -7.60 11.40 -5.18
CA LEU A 369 -8.53 12.45 -4.78
C LEU A 369 -9.79 11.91 -4.09
N ASN A 370 -10.10 10.62 -4.25
CA ASN A 370 -11.38 10.06 -3.80
C ASN A 370 -11.35 8.56 -3.47
N GLY A 371 -10.20 7.89 -3.59
CA GLY A 371 -10.05 6.46 -3.29
C GLY A 371 -10.73 5.52 -4.29
N LEU A 372 -11.03 6.01 -5.50
CA LEU A 372 -11.64 5.21 -6.55
C LEU A 372 -10.59 4.67 -7.54
N ASP A 373 -11.06 3.98 -8.57
CA ASP A 373 -10.26 3.32 -9.60
C ASP A 373 -9.13 4.24 -10.14
N PRO A 374 -7.85 3.88 -9.94
CA PRO A 374 -6.72 4.70 -10.37
C PRO A 374 -6.49 4.66 -11.89
N THR A 375 -7.18 3.78 -12.62
CA THR A 375 -7.15 3.79 -14.09
C THR A 375 -7.91 4.98 -14.68
N VAL A 376 -8.74 5.66 -13.89
CA VAL A 376 -9.48 6.86 -14.27
C VAL A 376 -8.68 8.10 -13.84
N PRO A 377 -8.09 8.88 -14.77
CA PRO A 377 -7.20 9.99 -14.41
C PRO A 377 -7.83 11.07 -13.53
N ALA A 378 -9.15 11.26 -13.60
CA ALA A 378 -9.88 12.21 -12.77
C ALA A 378 -9.89 11.85 -11.27
N ASN A 379 -9.56 10.60 -10.91
CA ASN A 379 -9.44 10.15 -9.53
C ASN A 379 -8.03 10.37 -8.97
N ASN A 380 -7.06 10.74 -9.81
CA ASN A 380 -5.64 10.69 -9.46
C ASN A 380 -5.11 12.04 -9.01
N ASN A 381 -4.17 12.03 -8.05
CA ASN A 381 -3.47 13.21 -7.57
C ASN A 381 -1.94 13.06 -7.78
N PRO A 382 -1.42 13.23 -9.01
CA PRO A 382 0.00 13.12 -9.31
C PRO A 382 0.79 14.39 -8.95
N THR A 383 0.49 14.98 -7.78
CA THR A 383 1.10 16.23 -7.31
C THR A 383 1.86 16.02 -6.01
N TYR A 384 2.71 16.97 -5.66
CA TYR A 384 3.22 17.15 -4.31
C TYR A 384 2.83 18.50 -3.72
N GLU A 385 2.88 18.62 -2.40
CA GLU A 385 2.77 19.87 -1.67
C GLU A 385 3.79 19.91 -0.53
N ILE A 386 4.03 21.09 0.03
CA ILE A 386 4.94 21.30 1.15
C ILE A 386 4.15 21.79 2.36
N LEU A 387 4.38 21.16 3.52
CA LEU A 387 3.93 21.64 4.81
C LEU A 387 5.10 22.32 5.52
N ASN A 388 4.85 23.40 6.24
CA ASN A 388 5.88 24.02 7.08
C ASN A 388 6.23 23.14 8.31
N ALA A 389 7.16 23.61 9.14
CA ALA A 389 7.62 22.90 10.34
C ALA A 389 6.52 22.57 11.36
N ASP A 390 5.42 23.33 11.37
CA ASP A 390 4.27 23.10 12.25
C ASP A 390 3.23 22.13 11.64
N GLY A 391 3.50 21.65 10.42
CA GLY A 391 2.62 20.79 9.65
C GLY A 391 1.46 21.53 8.99
N PHE A 392 1.63 22.81 8.62
CA PHE A 392 0.62 23.59 7.90
C PHE A 392 0.95 23.62 6.41
N SER A 393 -0.04 23.27 5.58
CA SER A 393 0.11 23.26 4.12
C SER A 393 0.42 24.65 3.58
N SER A 394 1.25 24.71 2.54
CA SER A 394 1.46 25.91 1.72
C SER A 394 0.20 26.35 0.97
N GLY A 395 -0.81 25.49 0.88
CA GLY A 395 -2.03 25.73 0.10
C GLY A 395 -1.86 25.47 -1.39
N GLU A 396 -0.70 24.95 -1.82
CA GLU A 396 -0.35 24.73 -3.23
C GLU A 396 0.02 23.26 -3.48
N SER A 397 -0.62 22.67 -4.50
CA SER A 397 -0.26 21.36 -5.04
C SER A 397 0.38 21.52 -6.41
N ILE A 398 1.58 20.97 -6.57
CA ILE A 398 2.44 21.13 -7.75
C ILE A 398 2.54 19.79 -8.47
N PRO A 399 2.27 19.72 -9.79
CA PRO A 399 2.43 18.49 -10.57
C PRO A 399 3.84 17.91 -10.47
N LEU A 400 3.94 16.58 -10.35
CA LEU A 400 5.20 15.85 -10.32
C LEU A 400 5.27 14.88 -11.50
N ALA A 401 6.15 15.16 -12.46
CA ALA A 401 6.17 14.47 -13.75
C ALA A 401 6.36 12.94 -13.63
N ILE A 402 7.15 12.45 -12.68
CA ILE A 402 7.31 11.00 -12.48
C ILE A 402 6.01 10.32 -12.03
N LEU A 403 5.15 11.01 -11.27
CA LEU A 403 3.85 10.49 -10.85
C LEU A 403 2.85 10.51 -12.00
N GLU A 404 2.85 11.55 -12.84
CA GLU A 404 2.01 11.61 -14.04
C GLU A 404 2.37 10.51 -15.03
N LYS A 405 3.67 10.28 -15.23
CA LYS A 405 4.19 9.27 -16.16
C LYS A 405 3.80 7.85 -15.74
N ASN A 406 3.90 7.52 -14.45
CA ASN A 406 3.77 6.14 -13.97
C ASN A 406 2.35 5.75 -13.48
N GLN A 407 1.32 6.47 -13.90
CA GLN A 407 -0.07 6.06 -13.62
C GLN A 407 -0.42 4.74 -14.33
N PRO A 408 -1.22 3.83 -13.74
CA PRO A 408 -1.94 3.99 -12.48
C PRO A 408 -1.13 3.57 -11.23
N TYR A 409 0.11 3.11 -11.37
CA TYR A 409 0.96 2.63 -10.26
C TYR A 409 1.85 3.74 -9.69
N TYR A 410 1.23 4.80 -9.16
CA TYR A 410 1.92 6.01 -8.71
C TYR A 410 1.77 6.32 -7.21
N MET A 411 0.86 5.62 -6.52
CA MET A 411 0.55 5.85 -5.11
C MET A 411 1.59 5.23 -4.18
N TYR A 412 1.72 5.78 -2.95
CA TYR A 412 2.76 5.44 -1.99
C TYR A 412 4.17 5.27 -2.61
N PRO A 413 4.68 6.30 -3.31
CA PRO A 413 6.02 6.24 -3.87
C PRO A 413 7.07 6.07 -2.77
N PHE A 414 8.17 5.38 -3.07
CA PHE A 414 9.29 5.28 -2.13
C PHE A 414 10.11 6.58 -2.22
N VAL A 415 10.21 7.30 -1.11
CA VAL A 415 10.89 8.59 -1.04
C VAL A 415 11.96 8.52 0.03
N HIS A 416 13.21 8.77 -0.37
CA HIS A 416 14.36 8.80 0.53
C HIS A 416 15.11 10.13 0.38
N LEU A 417 15.34 10.85 1.48
CA LEU A 417 16.19 12.04 1.48
C LEU A 417 17.66 11.65 1.38
N LEU A 418 18.37 12.18 0.38
CA LEU A 418 19.78 11.90 0.11
C LEU A 418 20.70 12.87 0.87
N ASN A 419 21.99 12.52 0.97
CA ASN A 419 22.99 13.32 1.70
C ASN A 419 23.23 14.73 1.12
N ASN A 420 22.84 14.98 -0.14
CA ASN A 420 22.92 16.28 -0.80
C ASN A 420 21.63 17.11 -0.67
N GLY A 421 20.61 16.62 0.04
CA GLY A 421 19.34 17.32 0.28
C GLY A 421 18.29 17.12 -0.82
N ASN A 422 18.62 16.39 -1.89
CA ASN A 422 17.63 15.98 -2.90
C ASN A 422 16.88 14.72 -2.46
N LEU A 423 15.74 14.46 -3.09
CA LEU A 423 14.95 13.26 -2.87
C LEU A 423 15.27 12.23 -3.94
N PHE A 424 15.51 10.98 -3.54
CA PHE A 424 15.30 9.83 -4.40
C PHE A 424 13.81 9.52 -4.37
N ILE A 425 13.14 9.49 -5.52
CA ILE A 425 11.73 9.15 -5.67
C ILE A 425 11.64 7.94 -6.60
N PHE A 426 11.06 6.85 -6.11
CA PHE A 426 10.83 5.63 -6.88
C PHE A 426 9.33 5.35 -6.97
N VAL A 427 8.88 5.04 -8.19
CA VAL A 427 7.47 4.86 -8.56
C VAL A 427 7.37 3.77 -9.61
N SER A 428 6.48 2.80 -9.43
CA SER A 428 6.32 1.68 -10.36
C SER A 428 7.62 0.88 -10.51
N LYS A 429 8.42 1.16 -11.54
CA LYS A 429 9.78 0.66 -11.79
C LYS A 429 10.81 1.77 -11.98
N SER A 430 10.35 3.01 -12.11
CA SER A 430 11.18 4.17 -12.43
C SER A 430 11.65 4.88 -11.18
N ALA A 431 12.83 5.50 -11.26
CA ALA A 431 13.35 6.34 -10.21
C ALA A 431 13.93 7.65 -10.75
N GLU A 432 13.92 8.68 -9.90
CA GLU A 432 14.57 9.95 -10.16
C GLU A 432 15.21 10.55 -8.91
N ILE A 433 16.14 11.47 -9.13
CA ILE A 433 16.62 12.40 -8.12
C ILE A 433 15.91 13.73 -8.36
N PHE A 434 15.12 14.16 -7.39
CA PHE A 434 14.31 15.36 -7.46
C PHE A 434 14.83 16.44 -6.49
N ASN A 435 15.04 17.65 -7.01
CA ASN A 435 15.37 18.82 -6.21
C ASN A 435 14.09 19.58 -5.88
N VAL A 436 13.66 19.52 -4.62
CA VAL A 436 12.40 20.13 -4.16
C VAL A 436 12.44 21.65 -4.30
N ALA A 437 13.53 22.31 -3.89
CA ALA A 437 13.63 23.77 -3.91
C ALA A 437 13.56 24.37 -5.32
N GLY A 438 14.14 23.69 -6.31
CA GLY A 438 14.12 24.08 -7.72
C GLY A 438 12.95 23.51 -8.50
N ASN A 439 12.09 22.69 -7.87
CA ASN A 439 10.98 21.98 -8.53
C ASN A 439 11.40 21.27 -9.83
N GLN A 440 12.50 20.50 -9.78
CA GLN A 440 13.07 19.90 -10.98
C GLN A 440 13.71 18.54 -10.73
N THR A 441 13.53 17.64 -11.70
CA THR A 441 14.30 16.40 -11.78
C THR A 441 15.76 16.72 -12.12
N VAL A 442 16.67 16.34 -11.23
CA VAL A 442 18.12 16.47 -11.38
C VAL A 442 18.67 15.34 -12.24
N THR A 443 18.16 14.12 -12.02
CA THR A 443 18.65 12.92 -12.71
C THR A 443 17.52 11.92 -12.84
N ILE A 444 17.33 11.37 -14.04
CA ILE A 444 16.48 10.20 -14.25
C ILE A 444 17.39 8.98 -14.09
N LEU A 445 17.00 8.06 -13.21
CA LEU A 445 17.72 6.83 -12.94
C LEU A 445 17.21 5.70 -13.86
N PRO A 446 18.00 4.65 -14.11
CA PRO A 446 17.53 3.50 -14.89
C PRO A 446 16.29 2.87 -14.24
N ASP A 447 15.37 2.36 -15.05
CA ASP A 447 14.26 1.55 -14.56
C ASP A 447 14.81 0.29 -13.87
N LEU A 448 14.23 -0.10 -12.74
CA LEU A 448 14.57 -1.33 -12.05
C LEU A 448 14.05 -2.55 -12.83
N GLU A 449 14.88 -3.57 -12.96
CA GLU A 449 14.52 -4.82 -13.62
C GLU A 449 13.48 -5.61 -12.79
N GLY A 450 12.65 -6.40 -13.48
CA GLY A 450 11.57 -7.18 -12.86
C GLY A 450 10.21 -6.50 -12.92
N GLU A 451 9.36 -6.78 -11.94
CA GLU A 451 7.97 -6.34 -11.86
C GLU A 451 7.81 -5.03 -11.07
N PHE A 452 6.57 -4.57 -10.89
CA PHE A 452 6.24 -3.31 -10.22
C PHE A 452 6.45 -3.37 -8.71
N ARG A 453 7.03 -2.31 -8.13
CA ARG A 453 7.43 -2.29 -6.71
C ARG A 453 6.62 -1.36 -5.81
N THR A 454 5.77 -0.49 -6.35
CA THR A 454 4.92 0.40 -5.53
C THR A 454 3.46 -0.07 -5.53
N TYR A 455 2.60 0.61 -4.76
CA TYR A 455 1.19 0.26 -4.65
C TYR A 455 0.51 0.13 -6.03
N PRO A 456 -0.30 -0.92 -6.27
CA PRO A 456 -0.74 -1.97 -5.33
C PRO A 456 0.13 -3.23 -5.31
N ASN A 457 1.14 -3.34 -6.16
CA ASN A 457 1.95 -4.57 -6.27
C ASN A 457 3.05 -4.65 -5.20
N THR A 458 3.37 -3.50 -4.61
CA THR A 458 4.24 -3.20 -3.46
C THR A 458 5.28 -4.25 -3.08
N GLY A 459 6.54 -3.96 -3.40
CA GLY A 459 7.71 -4.48 -2.70
C GLY A 459 8.07 -3.62 -1.48
N GLY A 460 9.28 -3.78 -0.94
CA GLY A 460 9.79 -2.95 0.15
C GLY A 460 11.04 -2.17 -0.27
N SER A 461 11.26 -1.00 0.33
CA SER A 461 12.45 -0.17 0.07
C SER A 461 13.11 0.28 1.37
N VAL A 462 14.44 0.21 1.42
CA VAL A 462 15.24 0.59 2.57
C VAL A 462 16.43 1.44 2.12
N LEU A 463 16.60 2.62 2.73
CA LEU A 463 17.86 3.35 2.72
C LEU A 463 18.82 2.64 3.68
N LEU A 464 19.87 2.02 3.16
CA LEU A 464 20.85 1.30 3.96
C LEU A 464 21.59 2.23 4.94
N PRO A 465 22.16 1.70 6.04
CA PRO A 465 22.77 2.52 7.07
C PRO A 465 23.83 3.47 6.53
N LEU A 466 23.77 4.74 6.96
CA LEU A 466 24.73 5.77 6.56
C LEU A 466 25.91 5.81 7.54
N SER A 467 27.11 6.10 7.03
CA SER A 467 28.33 6.21 7.83
C SER A 467 29.31 7.22 7.23
N SER A 468 30.13 7.86 8.05
CA SER A 468 31.23 8.71 7.59
C SER A 468 32.28 7.95 6.78
N SER A 469 32.40 6.64 7.00
CA SER A 469 33.43 5.77 6.40
C SER A 469 33.36 5.70 4.87
N ASN A 470 32.18 5.93 4.30
CA ASN A 470 31.96 6.02 2.85
C ASN A 470 31.52 7.44 2.41
N GLY A 471 31.78 8.45 3.23
CA GLY A 471 31.35 9.84 2.95
C GLY A 471 29.83 10.03 3.03
N TRP A 472 29.14 9.22 3.83
CA TRP A 472 27.68 9.22 3.96
C TRP A 472 26.96 8.96 2.63
N ALA A 473 27.55 8.15 1.76
CA ALA A 473 26.97 7.84 0.46
C ALA A 473 25.68 7.02 0.65
N PRO A 474 24.53 7.48 0.09
CA PRO A 474 23.28 6.73 0.19
C PRO A 474 23.32 5.50 -0.71
N GLU A 475 22.84 4.39 -0.18
CA GLU A 475 22.61 3.15 -0.92
C GLU A 475 21.21 2.66 -0.59
N ILE A 476 20.43 2.33 -1.62
CA ILE A 476 19.01 2.02 -1.48
C ILE A 476 18.76 0.64 -2.07
N VAL A 477 18.13 -0.23 -1.28
CA VAL A 477 17.67 -1.54 -1.71
C VAL A 477 16.16 -1.51 -1.92
N VAL A 478 15.69 -2.12 -3.01
CA VAL A 478 14.28 -2.33 -3.32
C VAL A 478 14.08 -3.82 -3.63
N CYS A 479 13.17 -4.48 -2.92
CA CYS A 479 12.96 -5.93 -2.98
C CYS A 479 11.48 -6.29 -3.16
N GLY A 480 11.20 -7.42 -3.79
CA GLY A 480 9.84 -7.96 -3.88
C GLY A 480 8.93 -7.14 -4.79
N GLY A 481 7.61 -7.35 -4.71
CA GLY A 481 6.63 -6.69 -5.57
C GLY A 481 5.84 -7.69 -6.41
N GLY A 482 5.20 -7.22 -7.48
CA GLY A 482 4.34 -8.07 -8.30
C GLY A 482 3.93 -7.46 -9.63
N ALA A 483 3.31 -8.28 -10.47
CA ALA A 483 3.00 -7.93 -11.85
C ALA A 483 1.70 -7.11 -12.00
N TYR A 484 0.65 -7.42 -11.26
CA TYR A 484 -0.64 -6.74 -11.42
C TYR A 484 -1.56 -6.88 -10.20
N GLN A 485 -2.60 -6.04 -10.13
CA GLN A 485 -3.55 -6.05 -9.02
C GLN A 485 -4.59 -7.16 -9.17
N ASP A 486 -4.22 -8.39 -8.81
CA ASP A 486 -5.14 -9.52 -8.74
C ASP A 486 -4.59 -10.61 -7.81
N ILE A 487 -5.49 -11.45 -7.27
CA ILE A 487 -5.12 -12.57 -6.40
C ILE A 487 -4.17 -13.59 -7.06
N THR A 488 -4.18 -13.67 -8.39
CA THR A 488 -3.33 -14.58 -9.16
C THR A 488 -1.97 -14.01 -9.52
N SER A 489 -1.71 -12.74 -9.20
CA SER A 489 -0.49 -12.05 -9.60
C SER A 489 0.76 -12.76 -9.07
N PRO A 490 1.72 -13.11 -9.94
CA PRO A 490 3.01 -13.60 -9.47
C PRO A 490 3.74 -12.48 -8.72
N THR A 491 4.50 -12.88 -7.71
CA THR A 491 5.34 -11.96 -6.95
C THR A 491 6.79 -12.04 -7.40
N ASP A 492 7.50 -10.93 -7.27
CA ASP A 492 8.86 -10.79 -7.76
C ASP A 492 9.87 -11.35 -6.74
N PRO A 493 10.77 -12.27 -7.14
CA PRO A 493 11.80 -12.85 -6.29
C PRO A 493 13.17 -12.15 -6.44
N SER A 494 13.20 -10.85 -6.71
CA SER A 494 14.43 -10.09 -6.90
C SER A 494 14.52 -8.83 -6.03
N CYS A 495 15.75 -8.40 -5.82
CA CYS A 495 16.10 -7.11 -5.25
C CYS A 495 17.04 -6.35 -6.20
N GLY A 496 16.96 -5.03 -6.17
CA GLY A 496 17.95 -4.14 -6.77
C GLY A 496 18.53 -3.20 -5.73
N VAL A 497 19.85 -3.05 -5.73
CA VAL A 497 20.58 -2.05 -4.94
C VAL A 497 21.11 -0.95 -5.84
N ILE A 498 20.94 0.32 -5.45
CA ILE A 498 21.47 1.45 -6.21
C ILE A 498 22.18 2.45 -5.29
N GLN A 499 23.29 2.99 -5.77
CA GLN A 499 23.93 4.19 -5.23
C GLN A 499 23.55 5.38 -6.12
N PRO A 500 22.46 6.10 -5.80
CA PRO A 500 21.85 7.05 -6.73
C PRO A 500 22.76 8.23 -7.07
N LEU A 501 23.68 8.59 -6.18
CA LEU A 501 24.62 9.72 -6.36
C LEU A 501 25.98 9.32 -6.93
N SER A 502 26.16 8.06 -7.33
CA SER A 502 27.35 7.65 -8.06
C SER A 502 27.40 8.30 -9.46
N THR A 503 28.60 8.39 -10.05
CA THR A 503 28.78 9.02 -11.37
C THR A 503 27.96 8.33 -12.47
N ASN A 504 27.78 7.01 -12.38
CA ASN A 504 27.01 6.19 -13.31
C ASN A 504 26.11 5.25 -12.49
N PRO A 505 24.94 5.71 -12.02
CA PRO A 505 24.09 4.92 -11.16
C PRO A 505 23.45 3.77 -11.94
N THR A 506 23.65 2.55 -11.43
CA THR A 506 23.11 1.30 -11.99
C THR A 506 22.54 0.43 -10.88
N TRP A 507 21.54 -0.38 -11.20
CA TRP A 507 21.00 -1.38 -10.28
C TRP A 507 21.93 -2.60 -10.21
N GLU A 508 22.37 -2.96 -9.01
CA GLU A 508 22.98 -4.25 -8.69
C GLU A 508 21.86 -5.23 -8.31
N MET A 509 21.54 -6.14 -9.23
CA MET A 509 20.43 -7.08 -9.06
C MET A 509 20.85 -8.34 -8.29
N GLU A 510 19.97 -8.84 -7.43
CA GLU A 510 20.16 -10.08 -6.70
C GLU A 510 18.84 -10.85 -6.47
N SER A 511 18.95 -12.15 -6.27
CA SER A 511 17.81 -13.04 -6.00
C SER A 511 17.39 -13.01 -4.53
N MET A 512 16.07 -13.01 -4.30
CA MET A 512 15.46 -13.43 -3.05
C MET A 512 15.25 -14.96 -3.02
N PRO A 513 15.05 -15.59 -1.84
CA PRO A 513 14.76 -17.02 -1.73
C PRO A 513 13.45 -17.45 -2.40
N GLU A 514 12.47 -16.55 -2.39
CA GLU A 514 11.13 -16.75 -2.93
C GLU A 514 10.58 -15.39 -3.40
N GLY A 515 9.53 -15.42 -4.23
CA GLY A 515 8.80 -14.21 -4.60
C GLY A 515 8.06 -13.66 -3.39
N ARG A 516 8.04 -12.33 -3.23
CA ARG A 516 7.34 -11.72 -2.09
C ARG A 516 6.71 -10.37 -2.42
N GLY A 517 5.38 -10.33 -2.42
CA GLY A 517 4.59 -9.09 -2.43
C GLY A 517 4.29 -8.64 -0.99
N MET A 518 4.10 -7.34 -0.79
CA MET A 518 3.86 -6.72 0.53
C MET A 518 4.98 -6.97 1.55
N VAL A 519 6.21 -7.15 1.08
CA VAL A 519 7.37 -7.36 1.95
C VAL A 519 7.79 -6.07 2.64
N GLU A 520 8.04 -6.13 3.95
CA GLU A 520 8.47 -4.98 4.75
C GLU A 520 9.93 -5.14 5.17
N GLY A 521 10.77 -4.16 4.83
CA GLY A 521 12.20 -4.14 5.21
C GLY A 521 12.45 -3.19 6.38
N THR A 522 12.98 -3.70 7.49
CA THR A 522 13.31 -2.90 8.69
C THR A 522 14.80 -3.00 9.04
N LEU A 523 15.43 -1.86 9.35
CA LEU A 523 16.82 -1.78 9.77
C LEU A 523 16.96 -2.24 11.22
N LEU A 524 17.97 -3.04 11.50
CA LEU A 524 18.31 -3.49 12.85
C LEU A 524 19.59 -2.81 13.36
N PRO A 525 19.78 -2.66 14.70
CA PRO A 525 20.90 -1.89 15.27
C PRO A 525 22.30 -2.40 14.90
N ASP A 526 22.44 -3.64 14.43
CA ASP A 526 23.71 -4.20 13.97
C ASP A 526 24.03 -3.84 12.51
N GLY A 527 23.14 -3.12 11.83
CA GLY A 527 23.29 -2.70 10.44
C GLY A 527 22.69 -3.68 9.42
N THR A 528 22.14 -4.81 9.88
CA THR A 528 21.39 -5.73 9.01
C THR A 528 19.98 -5.21 8.74
N VAL A 529 19.34 -5.75 7.71
CA VAL A 529 17.93 -5.52 7.38
C VAL A 529 17.17 -6.82 7.59
N VAL A 530 16.03 -6.78 8.27
CA VAL A 530 15.09 -7.90 8.31
C VAL A 530 13.93 -7.63 7.36
N TRP A 531 13.60 -8.62 6.54
CA TRP A 531 12.44 -8.60 5.65
C TRP A 531 11.39 -9.59 6.18
N VAL A 532 10.21 -9.07 6.50
CA VAL A 532 9.09 -9.85 7.07
C VAL A 532 7.82 -9.59 6.29
N ASN A 533 6.77 -10.33 6.66
CA ASN A 533 5.41 -10.20 6.13
C ASN A 533 5.33 -10.50 4.63
N GLY A 534 4.11 -10.44 4.10
CA GLY A 534 3.84 -10.58 2.67
C GLY A 534 3.33 -11.94 2.23
N CYS A 535 3.28 -12.10 0.92
CA CYS A 535 2.76 -13.28 0.22
C CYS A 535 3.59 -13.66 -1.00
N GLY A 536 3.54 -14.93 -1.39
CA GLY A 536 4.13 -15.47 -2.61
C GLY A 536 3.24 -15.26 -3.84
N GLN A 537 1.96 -14.94 -3.64
CA GLN A 537 1.03 -14.67 -4.74
C GLN A 537 -0.01 -13.60 -4.38
N GLY A 538 -0.20 -12.64 -5.27
CA GLY A 538 -1.22 -11.60 -5.16
C GLY A 538 -0.67 -10.17 -5.14
N ALA A 539 -1.51 -9.26 -4.64
CA ALA A 539 -1.23 -7.82 -4.54
C ALA A 539 -1.93 -7.21 -3.31
N GLN A 540 -1.65 -5.93 -3.03
CA GLN A 540 -2.36 -5.15 -2.02
C GLN A 540 -3.82 -4.89 -2.42
N GLY A 541 -4.69 -4.96 -1.42
CA GLY A 541 -6.14 -4.79 -1.55
C GLY A 541 -6.88 -5.85 -0.74
N PHE A 542 -8.19 -5.63 -0.57
CA PHE A 542 -9.00 -6.58 0.18
C PHE A 542 -9.17 -7.88 -0.60
N GLY A 543 -8.72 -8.97 -0.01
CA GLY A 543 -8.89 -10.28 -0.57
C GLY A 543 -8.07 -10.60 -1.82
N LEU A 544 -6.93 -9.93 -2.01
CA LEU A 544 -6.12 -10.04 -3.22
C LEU A 544 -4.79 -10.78 -3.02
N ALA A 545 -4.64 -11.57 -1.96
CA ALA A 545 -3.41 -12.29 -1.67
C ALA A 545 -3.65 -13.71 -1.14
N THR A 546 -2.75 -14.61 -1.52
CA THR A 546 -2.69 -16.02 -1.07
C THR A 546 -1.24 -16.43 -0.86
N ASP A 547 -0.99 -17.61 -0.29
CA ASP A 547 0.38 -18.13 -0.07
C ASP A 547 1.22 -17.20 0.82
N PRO A 548 0.86 -17.04 2.11
CA PRO A 548 1.57 -16.13 3.02
C PRO A 548 3.02 -16.56 3.21
N THR A 549 3.93 -15.60 3.11
CA THR A 549 5.35 -15.83 3.35
C THR A 549 5.65 -15.63 4.83
N LEU A 550 5.91 -16.73 5.54
CA LEU A 550 6.00 -16.74 7.01
C LEU A 550 7.43 -16.57 7.54
N GLU A 551 8.43 -16.75 6.70
CA GLU A 551 9.84 -16.73 7.09
C GLU A 551 10.38 -15.30 7.17
N ALA A 552 11.11 -14.97 8.24
CA ALA A 552 11.93 -13.76 8.26
C ALA A 552 13.15 -13.95 7.35
N LEU A 553 13.48 -12.98 6.51
CA LEU A 553 14.73 -12.99 5.75
C LEU A 553 15.69 -11.98 6.37
N ILE A 554 16.90 -12.43 6.70
CA ILE A 554 17.95 -11.59 7.25
C ILE A 554 18.88 -11.21 6.11
N TYR A 555 19.04 -9.91 5.89
CA TYR A 555 19.84 -9.31 4.84
C TYR A 555 21.02 -8.54 5.43
N ASP A 556 22.23 -8.96 5.07
CA ASP A 556 23.47 -8.32 5.49
C ASP A 556 24.10 -7.58 4.31
N PRO A 557 23.99 -6.24 4.24
CA PRO A 557 24.49 -5.45 3.12
C PRO A 557 26.02 -5.47 3.00
N SER A 558 26.74 -5.85 4.06
CA SER A 558 28.21 -5.92 4.05
C SER A 558 28.75 -7.13 3.29
N LYS A 559 27.91 -8.13 3.02
CA LYS A 559 28.30 -9.34 2.29
C LYS A 559 28.27 -9.13 0.77
N PRO A 560 29.05 -9.92 0.01
CA PRO A 560 28.95 -9.94 -1.45
C PRO A 560 27.55 -10.34 -1.93
N VAL A 561 27.15 -9.83 -3.10
CA VAL A 561 25.93 -10.23 -3.81
C VAL A 561 25.80 -11.75 -3.88
N GLY A 562 24.59 -12.25 -3.66
CA GLY A 562 24.30 -13.69 -3.62
C GLY A 562 24.64 -14.36 -2.29
N SER A 563 25.21 -13.62 -1.32
CA SER A 563 25.43 -14.08 0.05
C SER A 563 24.84 -13.14 1.12
N ARG A 564 24.11 -12.10 0.70
CA ARG A 564 23.49 -11.12 1.61
C ARG A 564 22.28 -11.69 2.34
N PHE A 565 21.50 -12.58 1.72
CA PHE A 565 20.34 -13.20 2.33
C PHE A 565 20.66 -14.47 3.13
N SER A 566 19.96 -14.62 4.25
CA SER A 566 19.83 -15.87 5.02
C SER A 566 18.40 -15.99 5.56
N THR A 567 17.93 -17.22 5.76
CA THR A 567 16.58 -17.43 6.30
C THR A 567 16.57 -17.50 7.83
N GLY A 568 15.59 -16.83 8.44
CA GLY A 568 15.36 -16.75 9.87
C GLY A 568 14.20 -17.63 10.34
N ALA A 569 13.64 -17.31 11.50
CA ALA A 569 12.49 -18.04 12.05
C ALA A 569 11.22 -17.80 11.22
N LYS A 570 10.26 -18.71 11.36
CA LYS A 570 8.94 -18.59 10.73
C LYS A 570 7.89 -18.16 11.77
N SER A 571 7.08 -17.16 11.41
CA SER A 571 5.85 -16.85 12.15
C SER A 571 4.80 -17.94 11.91
N THR A 572 3.82 -18.01 12.80
CA THR A 572 2.61 -18.84 12.62
C THR A 572 1.41 -18.02 12.15
N ILE A 573 1.59 -16.72 11.94
CA ILE A 573 0.55 -15.76 11.58
C ILE A 573 0.81 -15.23 10.18
N ALA A 574 -0.22 -15.29 9.32
CA ALA A 574 -0.17 -14.68 8.00
C ALA A 574 -0.29 -13.15 8.13
N ARG A 575 0.81 -12.44 7.85
CA ARG A 575 0.86 -10.98 7.86
C ARG A 575 0.81 -10.47 6.42
N LEU A 576 -0.40 -10.26 5.91
CA LEU A 576 -0.68 -9.84 4.53
C LEU A 576 -0.91 -8.32 4.48
N TYR A 577 -1.84 -7.88 3.63
CA TYR A 577 -2.24 -6.48 3.48
C TYR A 577 -2.61 -5.84 4.82
N HIS A 578 -2.21 -4.59 5.03
CA HIS A 578 -2.35 -3.87 6.31
C HIS A 578 -1.66 -4.52 7.51
N SER A 579 -0.53 -5.20 7.29
CA SER A 579 0.43 -5.48 8.36
C SER A 579 1.42 -4.32 8.52
N VAL A 580 2.10 -4.30 9.67
CA VAL A 580 3.15 -3.35 10.02
C VAL A 580 4.26 -4.07 10.78
N ALA A 581 5.51 -3.60 10.59
CA ALA A 581 6.67 -4.01 11.38
C ALA A 581 7.53 -2.80 11.77
N LEU A 582 8.06 -2.78 13.00
CA LEU A 582 9.01 -1.72 13.43
C LEU A 582 9.94 -2.18 14.56
N LEU A 583 11.09 -1.53 14.65
CA LEU A 583 12.10 -1.80 15.69
C LEU A 583 11.70 -1.11 17.02
N LEU A 584 11.78 -1.85 18.13
CA LEU A 584 11.52 -1.37 19.49
C LEU A 584 12.80 -0.98 20.22
N LEU A 585 12.65 -0.20 21.31
CA LEU A 585 13.77 0.25 22.14
C LEU A 585 14.60 -0.91 22.74
N ASP A 586 14.00 -2.07 22.96
CA ASP A 586 14.73 -3.22 23.46
C ASP A 586 15.52 -3.95 22.36
N GLY A 587 15.55 -3.44 21.13
CA GLY A 587 16.22 -4.06 19.99
C GLY A 587 15.48 -5.27 19.41
N THR A 588 14.22 -5.51 19.78
CA THR A 588 13.37 -6.49 19.11
C THR A 588 12.52 -5.85 18.02
N LEU A 589 11.98 -6.66 17.11
CA LEU A 589 11.08 -6.19 16.05
C LEU A 589 9.64 -6.53 16.43
N MET A 590 8.78 -5.51 16.52
CA MET A 590 7.33 -5.70 16.65
C MET A 590 6.70 -5.95 15.28
N VAL A 591 5.77 -6.89 15.22
CA VAL A 591 4.94 -7.19 14.04
C VAL A 591 3.47 -7.23 14.45
N ALA A 592 2.63 -6.45 13.77
CA ALA A 592 1.19 -6.33 14.06
C ALA A 592 0.37 -6.21 12.76
N GLY A 593 -0.97 -6.23 12.88
CA GLY A 593 -1.86 -6.32 11.72
C GLY A 593 -1.81 -7.74 11.12
N SER A 594 -2.77 -8.20 10.38
CA SER A 594 -3.13 -7.78 9.05
C SER A 594 -4.64 -7.62 9.03
N ASN A 595 -5.12 -6.81 8.10
CA ASN A 595 -6.55 -6.66 7.89
C ASN A 595 -6.85 -6.74 6.39
N PRO A 596 -6.70 -7.93 5.79
CA PRO A 596 -6.85 -8.10 4.35
C PRO A 596 -8.33 -8.10 3.91
N VAL A 597 -9.25 -7.69 4.78
CA VAL A 597 -10.71 -7.72 4.59
C VAL A 597 -11.33 -6.33 4.71
N GLN A 598 -12.45 -6.12 4.02
CA GLN A 598 -13.09 -4.80 3.96
C GLN A 598 -13.68 -4.35 5.31
N GLN A 599 -14.19 -5.29 6.10
CA GLN A 599 -14.64 -5.09 7.48
C GLN A 599 -14.15 -6.28 8.31
N PRO A 600 -14.03 -6.14 9.65
CA PRO A 600 -13.33 -7.13 10.44
C PRO A 600 -14.03 -8.49 10.43
N VAL A 601 -13.22 -9.52 10.18
CA VAL A 601 -13.63 -10.93 10.22
C VAL A 601 -12.77 -11.59 11.29
N LEU A 602 -13.37 -12.33 12.23
CA LEU A 602 -12.66 -12.93 13.38
C LEU A 602 -12.45 -14.44 13.23
N THR A 603 -13.13 -15.07 12.28
CA THR A 603 -13.05 -16.50 12.02
C THR A 603 -12.99 -16.72 10.52
N PRO A 604 -12.10 -17.58 10.01
CA PRO A 604 -12.04 -17.88 8.59
C PRO A 604 -13.42 -18.34 8.10
N VAL A 605 -13.82 -17.91 6.91
CA VAL A 605 -15.11 -18.30 6.32
C VAL A 605 -14.83 -19.39 5.27
N PRO A 606 -15.06 -20.68 5.59
CA PRO A 606 -14.65 -21.76 4.70
C PRO A 606 -15.44 -21.75 3.39
N ASN A 607 -14.76 -22.01 2.26
CA ASN A 607 -15.33 -22.31 0.95
C ASN A 607 -16.08 -21.17 0.23
N GLN A 608 -15.70 -19.91 0.42
CA GLN A 608 -16.27 -18.79 -0.35
C GLN A 608 -15.25 -18.19 -1.33
N THR A 609 -14.10 -17.68 -0.86
CA THR A 609 -12.98 -17.25 -1.69
C THR A 609 -11.63 -17.44 -0.98
N PRO A 610 -10.48 -17.62 -1.67
CA PRO A 610 -9.15 -17.70 -1.02
C PRO A 610 -8.79 -16.44 -0.18
N SER A 611 -9.54 -15.39 -0.43
CA SER A 611 -9.52 -14.07 0.19
C SER A 611 -10.02 -14.06 1.65
N GLU A 612 -10.87 -15.02 2.01
CA GLU A 612 -11.52 -15.14 3.33
C GLU A 612 -10.86 -16.20 4.24
N ASP A 613 -9.77 -16.81 3.75
CA ASP A 613 -8.92 -17.70 4.55
C ASP A 613 -8.10 -16.91 5.60
N TYR A 614 -7.91 -15.61 5.38
CA TYR A 614 -7.14 -14.72 6.25
C TYR A 614 -8.05 -13.69 6.91
N VAL A 615 -8.09 -13.75 8.24
CA VAL A 615 -8.95 -12.92 9.09
C VAL A 615 -8.26 -11.63 9.51
N THR A 616 -9.01 -10.73 10.14
CA THR A 616 -8.44 -9.58 10.85
C THR A 616 -7.62 -10.07 12.04
N GLU A 617 -6.36 -9.67 12.08
CA GLU A 617 -5.40 -10.12 13.07
C GLU A 617 -5.07 -9.01 14.07
N PHE A 618 -5.38 -9.26 15.33
CA PHE A 618 -5.16 -8.35 16.45
C PHE A 618 -3.91 -8.72 17.25
N ARG A 619 -3.38 -9.93 17.12
CA ARG A 619 -2.23 -10.39 17.92
C ARG A 619 -0.98 -9.63 17.51
N VAL A 620 -0.23 -9.17 18.50
CA VAL A 620 1.09 -8.58 18.34
C VAL A 620 2.13 -9.66 18.52
N GLU A 621 3.04 -9.78 17.56
CA GLU A 621 4.23 -10.62 17.64
C GLU A 621 5.48 -9.78 17.89
N ILE A 622 6.43 -10.37 18.63
CA ILE A 622 7.80 -9.90 18.72
C ILE A 622 8.69 -10.91 18.01
N TYR A 623 9.40 -10.46 16.97
CA TYR A 623 10.55 -11.18 16.43
C TYR A 623 11.79 -10.79 17.23
N THR A 624 12.39 -11.77 17.89
CA THR A 624 13.70 -11.64 18.54
C THR A 624 14.78 -11.92 17.51
N PRO A 625 15.57 -10.93 17.07
CA PRO A 625 16.54 -11.11 16.00
C PRO A 625 17.75 -11.96 16.45
N PRO A 626 18.59 -12.42 15.51
CA PRO A 626 19.73 -13.29 15.79
C PRO A 626 20.66 -12.77 16.90
N TYR A 627 20.90 -11.46 16.95
CA TYR A 627 21.77 -10.84 17.95
C TYR A 627 21.18 -10.81 19.38
N LEU A 628 19.89 -11.10 19.58
CA LEU A 628 19.29 -11.29 20.91
C LEU A 628 19.00 -12.76 21.21
N GLN A 629 19.24 -13.66 20.26
CA GLN A 629 19.01 -15.08 20.46
C GLN A 629 19.90 -15.61 21.59
N ASN A 630 19.32 -16.48 22.43
CA ASN A 630 19.97 -17.06 23.61
C ASN A 630 20.29 -16.05 24.74
N ASN A 631 19.63 -14.88 24.75
CA ASN A 631 19.71 -13.89 25.82
C ASN A 631 21.16 -13.47 26.15
N PRO A 632 21.89 -12.89 25.18
CA PRO A 632 23.27 -12.47 25.39
C PRO A 632 23.37 -11.36 26.44
N THR A 633 24.56 -11.18 27.02
CA THR A 633 24.80 -10.01 27.88
C THR A 633 24.86 -8.76 27.00
N ARG A 634 24.04 -7.77 27.35
CA ARG A 634 23.86 -6.53 26.57
C ARG A 634 24.62 -5.36 27.22
N PRO A 635 24.97 -4.31 26.45
CA PRO A 635 25.34 -3.03 27.02
C PRO A 635 24.23 -2.48 27.93
N THR A 636 24.60 -1.96 29.10
CA THR A 636 23.67 -1.46 30.14
C THR A 636 24.12 -0.09 30.65
N ASP A 637 23.33 0.53 31.53
CA ASP A 637 23.62 1.83 32.15
C ASP A 637 23.98 2.93 31.13
N ILE A 638 23.31 2.94 29.98
CA ILE A 638 23.57 3.88 28.91
C ILE A 638 23.09 5.27 29.35
N ILE A 639 24.01 6.21 29.45
CA ILE A 639 23.77 7.60 29.84
C ILE A 639 24.32 8.52 28.76
N LEU A 640 23.44 9.36 28.22
CA LEU A 640 23.80 10.40 27.27
C LEU A 640 24.01 11.72 28.01
N SER A 641 25.05 12.48 27.65
CA SER A 641 25.27 13.83 28.20
C SER A 641 24.21 14.85 27.76
N SER A 642 23.49 14.59 26.67
CA SER A 642 22.36 15.37 26.19
C SER A 642 21.35 14.46 25.49
N THR A 643 20.06 14.77 25.60
CA THR A 643 18.96 14.16 24.82
C THR A 643 18.42 15.10 23.75
N THR A 644 19.03 16.27 23.59
CA THR A 644 18.78 17.21 22.49
C THR A 644 20.09 17.37 21.73
N LEU A 645 20.12 16.87 20.51
CA LEU A 645 21.31 16.78 19.66
C LEU A 645 21.11 17.62 18.40
N THR A 646 22.18 18.17 17.86
CA THR A 646 22.14 18.97 16.63
C THR A 646 22.93 18.27 15.54
N ALA A 647 22.36 18.19 14.32
CA ALA A 647 23.05 17.60 13.18
C ALA A 647 23.99 18.63 12.52
N ASP A 648 25.09 18.95 13.20
CA ASP A 648 26.08 19.98 12.79
C ASP A 648 27.54 19.55 13.02
N GLY A 649 27.79 18.27 13.30
CA GLY A 649 29.12 17.77 13.67
C GLY A 649 29.47 17.96 15.16
N SER A 650 28.54 18.46 15.98
CA SER A 650 28.73 18.54 17.43
C SER A 650 28.96 17.16 18.07
N GLU A 651 29.67 17.18 19.19
CA GLU A 651 30.01 15.98 19.95
C GLU A 651 29.20 15.89 21.24
N PHE A 652 28.89 14.67 21.66
CA PHE A 652 28.27 14.38 22.95
C PHE A 652 28.89 13.14 23.59
N ALA A 653 28.95 13.10 24.91
CA ALA A 653 29.44 11.95 25.64
C ALA A 653 28.34 10.89 25.82
N VAL A 654 28.75 9.62 25.66
CA VAL A 654 27.95 8.41 25.91
C VAL A 654 28.70 7.54 26.90
N SER A 655 28.14 7.33 28.09
CA SER A 655 28.72 6.43 29.10
C SER A 655 27.86 5.18 29.22
N PHE A 656 28.47 4.01 29.40
CA PHE A 656 27.74 2.74 29.53
C PHE A 656 28.60 1.64 30.16
N THR A 657 27.96 0.57 30.59
CA THR A 657 28.58 -0.67 31.01
C THR A 657 28.57 -1.66 29.84
N ALA A 658 29.74 -1.92 29.24
CA ALA A 658 29.94 -2.93 28.21
C ALA A 658 30.02 -4.34 28.82
N PRO A 659 29.50 -5.39 28.14
CA PRO A 659 29.75 -6.76 28.55
C PRO A 659 31.26 -7.09 28.55
N GLY A 660 31.68 -7.96 29.47
CA GLY A 660 33.09 -8.35 29.61
C GLY A 660 33.63 -9.05 28.35
N GLY A 661 34.87 -8.72 27.95
CA GLY A 661 35.54 -9.34 26.81
C GLY A 661 35.16 -8.77 25.44
N ASN A 662 34.34 -7.72 25.37
CA ASN A 662 34.02 -7.06 24.10
C ASN A 662 35.22 -6.34 23.50
N THR A 663 35.34 -6.44 22.17
CA THR A 663 36.44 -5.86 21.41
C THR A 663 36.07 -4.55 20.70
N ALA A 664 34.78 -4.33 20.44
CA ALA A 664 34.28 -3.10 19.81
C ALA A 664 32.82 -2.82 20.19
N CYS A 665 32.49 -1.53 20.30
CA CYS A 665 31.13 -1.05 20.43
C CYS A 665 30.89 0.10 19.44
N ALA A 666 29.65 0.29 19.02
CA ALA A 666 29.22 1.36 18.13
C ALA A 666 28.05 2.14 18.74
N VAL A 667 27.90 3.39 18.32
CA VAL A 667 26.75 4.23 18.63
C VAL A 667 25.95 4.42 17.35
N VAL A 668 24.67 4.05 17.39
CA VAL A 668 23.77 4.03 16.23
C VAL A 668 22.62 4.98 16.48
N LEU A 669 22.35 5.86 15.51
CA LEU A 669 21.24 6.81 15.50
C LEU A 669 20.16 6.29 14.56
N TYR A 670 18.97 6.01 15.09
CA TYR A 670 17.87 5.37 14.37
C TYR A 670 16.61 6.24 14.35
N HIS A 671 15.96 6.34 13.19
CA HIS A 671 14.65 6.97 13.01
C HIS A 671 13.67 5.96 12.42
N GLY A 672 12.64 5.60 13.17
CA GLY A 672 11.64 4.61 12.73
C GLY A 672 10.60 5.19 11.76
N GLY A 673 10.27 6.48 11.89
CA GLY A 673 9.35 7.16 10.98
C GLY A 673 7.89 6.74 11.11
N TYR A 674 7.22 6.56 9.98
CA TYR A 674 5.80 6.19 9.87
C TYR A 674 5.66 4.95 8.99
N VAL A 675 5.06 3.87 9.52
CA VAL A 675 4.96 2.58 8.85
C VAL A 675 3.52 2.31 8.43
N THR A 676 3.30 1.91 7.18
CA THR A 676 2.00 1.42 6.70
C THR A 676 2.13 0.77 5.34
N HIS A 677 1.28 -0.20 4.98
CA HIS A 677 1.19 -0.73 3.61
C HIS A 677 2.55 -1.18 3.03
N SER A 678 3.42 -1.77 3.86
CA SER A 678 4.79 -2.15 3.47
C SER A 678 5.74 -0.99 3.12
N LEU A 679 5.37 0.23 3.51
CA LEU A 679 6.12 1.45 3.33
C LEU A 679 6.57 2.01 4.67
N HIS A 680 7.85 2.32 4.76
CA HIS A 680 8.48 2.97 5.91
C HIS A 680 8.91 4.40 5.52
N MET A 681 8.08 5.39 5.80
CA MET A 681 8.36 6.78 5.48
C MET A 681 9.36 7.37 6.49
N ASN A 682 10.37 8.11 6.01
CA ASN A 682 11.44 8.72 6.82
C ASN A 682 12.45 7.75 7.47
N HIS A 683 12.23 6.44 7.37
CA HIS A 683 13.02 5.42 8.06
C HIS A 683 14.50 5.46 7.67
N ARG A 684 15.38 5.49 8.69
CA ARG A 684 16.80 5.77 8.51
C ARG A 684 17.64 5.31 9.69
N MET A 685 18.89 4.92 9.41
CA MET A 685 19.88 4.57 10.41
C MET A 685 21.24 5.17 10.06
N LEU A 686 21.98 5.64 11.08
CA LEU A 686 23.33 6.14 10.95
C LEU A 686 24.25 5.53 12.01
N PHE A 687 25.44 5.13 11.60
CA PHE A 687 26.53 4.81 12.53
C PHE A 687 27.31 6.09 12.81
N LEU A 688 27.37 6.50 14.07
CA LEU A 688 28.07 7.71 14.48
C LEU A 688 29.56 7.44 14.67
N ASP A 689 30.38 8.42 14.32
CA ASP A 689 31.81 8.39 14.64
C ASP A 689 32.00 8.44 16.15
N THR A 690 32.91 7.63 16.67
CA THR A 690 33.18 7.58 18.12
C THR A 690 34.67 7.58 18.42
N THR A 691 35.03 8.19 19.55
CA THR A 691 36.38 8.14 20.11
C THR A 691 36.32 7.82 21.61
N GLY A 692 37.45 7.40 22.18
CA GLY A 692 37.57 7.14 23.62
C GLY A 692 37.20 5.73 24.08
N TYR A 693 36.94 4.78 23.16
CA TYR A 693 36.72 3.37 23.53
C TYR A 693 37.97 2.77 24.16
N VAL A 694 37.80 2.12 25.31
CA VAL A 694 38.91 1.47 26.05
C VAL A 694 38.72 -0.03 25.99
N ALA A 695 39.47 -0.71 25.11
CA ALA A 695 39.37 -2.16 24.95
C ALA A 695 39.61 -2.91 26.28
N GLY A 696 38.74 -3.90 26.56
CA GLY A 696 38.82 -4.72 27.77
C GLY A 696 38.25 -4.07 29.04
N ALA A 697 37.96 -2.77 29.05
CA ALA A 697 37.24 -2.14 30.15
C ALA A 697 35.72 -2.40 30.02
N THR A 698 35.04 -2.59 31.16
CA THR A 698 33.57 -2.71 31.19
C THR A 698 32.93 -1.33 31.27
N GLY A 699 33.42 -0.43 32.12
CA GLY A 699 32.99 0.96 32.12
C GLY A 699 33.55 1.69 30.90
N GLN A 700 32.67 2.15 30.02
CA GLN A 700 33.01 2.91 28.82
C GLN A 700 32.49 4.34 28.92
N LYS A 701 33.26 5.27 28.35
CA LYS A 701 32.84 6.64 28.11
C LYS A 701 33.36 7.08 26.76
N LEU A 702 32.48 7.08 25.77
CA LEU A 702 32.76 7.49 24.40
C LEU A 702 32.39 8.94 24.19
N THR A 703 33.08 9.59 23.27
CA THR A 703 32.59 10.79 22.59
C THR A 703 32.03 10.37 21.25
N ALA A 704 30.76 10.64 21.00
CA ALA A 704 30.10 10.40 19.71
C ALA A 704 29.92 11.73 18.96
N THR A 705 30.15 11.71 17.65
CA THR A 705 30.03 12.88 16.77
C THR A 705 28.73 12.79 15.97
N MET A 706 27.90 13.83 16.04
CA MET A 706 26.68 13.93 15.26
C MET A 706 26.98 14.09 13.77
N PRO A 707 26.07 13.68 12.87
CA PRO A 707 26.24 13.90 11.44
C PRO A 707 26.42 15.40 11.13
N PRO A 708 27.18 15.75 10.08
CA PRO A 708 27.58 17.14 9.83
C PRO A 708 26.44 18.07 9.37
N ASN A 709 25.28 17.56 9.01
CA ASN A 709 24.15 18.37 8.53
C ASN A 709 22.81 17.63 8.62
N ARG A 710 21.73 18.41 8.47
CA ARG A 710 20.33 17.95 8.51
C ARG A 710 19.86 17.15 7.30
N ASN A 711 20.65 17.07 6.21
CA ASN A 711 20.34 16.14 5.12
C ASN A 711 20.54 14.69 5.57
N LEU A 712 21.45 14.47 6.53
CA LEU A 712 21.79 13.16 7.09
C LEU A 712 20.97 12.79 8.32
N ALA A 713 20.64 13.75 9.18
CA ALA A 713 19.74 13.54 10.30
C ALA A 713 18.75 14.70 10.36
N GLN A 714 17.57 14.48 9.80
CA GLN A 714 16.51 15.47 9.76
C GLN A 714 16.02 15.80 11.17
N PRO A 715 15.45 16.98 11.39
CA PRO A 715 14.88 17.32 12.68
C PRO A 715 13.72 16.38 13.08
N GLY A 716 13.69 15.93 14.32
CA GLY A 716 12.67 15.01 14.84
C GLY A 716 13.20 14.05 15.91
N PRO A 717 12.38 13.10 16.37
CA PRO A 717 12.78 12.12 17.37
C PRO A 717 13.60 10.98 16.76
N TYR A 718 14.66 10.57 17.45
CA TYR A 718 15.52 9.44 17.10
C TYR A 718 15.76 8.57 18.34
N VAL A 719 16.24 7.36 18.11
CA VAL A 719 16.72 6.45 19.15
C VAL A 719 18.22 6.26 18.99
N ILE A 720 18.98 6.44 20.07
CA ILE A 720 20.37 6.04 20.18
C ILE A 720 20.44 4.61 20.71
N TYR A 721 21.03 3.70 19.94
CA TYR A 721 21.46 2.39 20.40
C TYR A 721 22.97 2.36 20.60
N VAL A 722 23.42 1.76 21.71
CA VAL A 722 24.82 1.33 21.85
C VAL A 722 24.86 -0.16 21.57
N THR A 723 25.66 -0.57 20.58
CA THR A 723 25.87 -1.99 20.27
C THR A 723 27.27 -2.39 20.69
N CYS A 724 27.46 -3.58 21.25
CA CYS A 724 28.78 -4.16 21.50
C CYS A 724 28.82 -5.58 20.92
N GLY A 725 29.77 -5.85 20.02
CA GLY A 725 29.80 -7.11 19.26
C GLY A 725 28.52 -7.37 18.46
N GLY A 726 27.83 -6.31 18.01
CA GLY A 726 26.53 -6.40 17.31
C GLY A 726 25.31 -6.53 18.23
N VAL A 727 25.48 -6.71 19.55
CA VAL A 727 24.35 -6.81 20.49
C VAL A 727 23.96 -5.42 21.01
N PRO A 728 22.72 -4.94 20.76
CA PRO A 728 22.27 -3.62 21.23
C PRO A 728 21.94 -3.64 22.72
N GLY A 729 22.22 -2.55 23.43
CA GLY A 729 21.57 -2.20 24.70
C GLY A 729 20.16 -1.65 24.49
N TYR A 730 19.51 -1.22 25.57
CA TYR A 730 18.19 -0.58 25.48
C TYR A 730 18.34 0.84 24.90
N GLY A 731 17.58 1.14 23.86
CA GLY A 731 17.63 2.39 23.10
C GLY A 731 17.20 3.60 23.94
N GLN A 732 17.83 4.74 23.68
CA GLN A 732 17.58 6.00 24.38
C GLN A 732 17.00 7.02 23.38
N PHE A 733 15.80 7.55 23.67
CA PHE A 733 15.21 8.60 22.83
C PHE A 733 15.98 9.92 22.92
N VAL A 734 16.17 10.55 21.78
CA VAL A 734 16.74 11.89 21.63
C VAL A 734 15.94 12.71 20.64
N MET A 735 15.95 14.03 20.79
CA MET A 735 15.46 14.96 19.78
C MET A 735 16.64 15.48 18.97
N VAL A 736 16.57 15.33 17.65
CA VAL A 736 17.55 15.89 16.72
C VAL A 736 17.01 17.20 16.15
N SER A 737 17.87 18.21 16.06
CA SER A 737 17.56 19.54 15.51
C SER A 737 18.48 19.93 14.37
#